data_AF-A0AAV3X4Y2-F1
#
_entry.id   AF-A0AAV3X4Y2-F1
#
_cell.length_a   1.000
_cell.length_b   1.000
_cell.length_c   1.000
_cell.angle_alpha   90.00
_cell.angle_beta   90.00
_cell.angle_gamma   90.00
#
_symmetry.space_group_name_H-M   'P 1'
#
loop_
_entity.id
_entity.type
_entity.pdbx_description
1 polymer ?
#
loop_
_entity_poly.entity_id
_entity_poly.type
_entity_poly.pdbx_seq_one_letter_code
_entity_poly.pdbx_strand_id
1 'polypeptide(L)'
;MSIYCINPSCPQRQNPDDDLYLERCQTCDTPLRIQERYLLSKLLSEPNANAEVFDLIDLKFELDRPKVLKVLKDPHPSVELFKREAVILKFLSYKYPHLGIPKVENDGYFLFQHHDGLNELKLHCLLMEKVEGINLEQWLQANQILSEQIALDWLKQLVKTLAKLHKKELVHRDIKPSNIMLKPDECLVLIDFGSVAVQETASTQIGTNGYTAPEQYQGQAVRQSDFYSLGRTFVHLLTGTPPLEFSQDNQTHKLRWRENIYLTPTWRHIFINSAINALESLPENNWINWAIQQLYNLALRLENSPNNLPQISAPLADLIDDLMAYLPKDRPQNAQEILHRLEDVEFPYRRTLRTGALVLLTSMVITLLVIGIRQVGLLQAWELKAYDTLMQLRPAEQPDPRILLVEINESHLNQYGNPIPDGIFAQMLDKLEQYKPRVIGLDIYRDRPEEPGSAALASHFQRDNNLIAVCNVPEANNPNKPGIKSPRQVPNNRIGFTDLVVDPDEVLRRHLLFMPLVPNSPCLTKFSFSSQIALHYLAATHRIQQKTTPEQEFQLRDIIFKPLAANTGVYQSLPGKRVGYQILLNYRASKTIAQQVTLTDILQDKINPAWVKDRIVLIGGTAPTTDDNFYTPYSSGQWPYQKAPGVVIQAHKVSQIISAVLDKRPLLQVWSQRLEVIWIWGWSVVGGLLVWRSHSLLNLAIASIMTAGVLSGVCFILLMQGSWVPLVPSALAFIATAGIVLVCQRINPGDIRRLFHSYVLEKVALWTNRT
;
A
#
# COMPACT_ATOMS: atom_id res chain seq x y z
N MET A 1 13.32 -62.11 34.05
CA MET A 1 12.33 -61.06 34.30
C MET A 1 12.05 -60.97 35.80
N SER A 2 12.57 -59.95 36.50
CA SER A 2 12.30 -59.81 37.95
C SER A 2 10.87 -59.32 38.20
N ILE A 3 10.17 -59.84 39.21
CA ILE A 3 8.88 -59.31 39.65
C ILE A 3 9.10 -58.25 40.73
N TYR A 4 8.54 -57.06 40.52
CA TYR A 4 8.71 -55.91 41.39
C TYR A 4 7.60 -55.81 42.44
N CYS A 5 7.96 -55.58 43.70
CA CYS A 5 7.02 -55.38 44.79
C CYS A 5 6.44 -53.97 44.77
N ILE A 6 5.11 -53.85 44.83
CA ILE A 6 4.40 -52.56 44.85
C ILE A 6 4.64 -51.77 46.15
N ASN A 7 4.95 -52.46 47.27
CA ASN A 7 5.13 -51.81 48.57
C ASN A 7 6.37 -50.89 48.58
N PRO A 8 6.20 -49.56 48.72
CA PRO A 8 7.30 -48.61 48.67
C PRO A 8 8.24 -48.71 49.89
N SER A 9 7.78 -49.27 51.01
CA SER A 9 8.54 -49.45 52.25
C SER A 9 9.34 -50.76 52.28
N CYS A 10 9.21 -51.59 51.25
CA CYS A 10 9.93 -52.85 51.17
C CYS A 10 11.43 -52.62 50.91
N PRO A 11 12.34 -53.18 51.73
CA PRO A 11 13.77 -52.92 51.61
C PRO A 11 14.41 -53.57 50.37
N GLN A 12 13.84 -54.69 49.88
CA GLN A 12 14.25 -55.35 48.65
C GLN A 12 13.01 -55.67 47.81
N ARG A 13 12.74 -54.80 46.82
CA ARG A 13 11.53 -54.86 45.99
C ARG A 13 11.65 -55.77 44.77
N GLN A 14 12.85 -56.19 44.38
CA GLN A 14 13.07 -57.09 43.25
C GLN A 14 13.07 -58.55 43.74
N ASN A 15 12.19 -59.35 43.19
CA ASN A 15 12.10 -60.79 43.43
C ASN A 15 12.69 -61.55 42.22
N PRO A 16 13.41 -62.67 42.45
CA PRO A 16 14.01 -63.48 41.39
C PRO A 16 12.97 -64.11 40.45
N ASP A 17 13.40 -64.41 39.23
CA ASP A 17 12.62 -64.75 38.03
C ASP A 17 11.98 -66.16 38.03
N ASP A 18 12.47 -67.07 38.89
CA ASP A 18 12.27 -68.52 38.69
C ASP A 18 10.87 -69.06 39.01
N ASP A 19 9.90 -68.22 39.42
CA ASP A 19 8.52 -68.68 39.66
C ASP A 19 7.47 -67.59 39.33
N LEU A 20 6.81 -67.69 38.17
CA LEU A 20 5.54 -66.98 37.88
C LEU A 20 4.40 -67.32 38.88
N TYR A 21 4.64 -68.31 39.75
CA TYR A 21 3.80 -68.74 40.86
C TYR A 21 4.09 -68.02 42.19
N LEU A 22 5.09 -67.12 42.25
CA LEU A 22 5.33 -66.27 43.42
C LEU A 22 4.15 -65.31 43.65
N GLU A 23 3.27 -65.67 44.59
CA GLU A 23 2.09 -64.87 44.94
C GLU A 23 2.43 -63.68 45.84
N ARG A 24 3.54 -63.78 46.61
CA ARG A 24 3.93 -62.82 47.65
C ARG A 24 5.40 -62.45 47.59
N CYS A 25 5.71 -61.23 48.01
CA CYS A 25 7.07 -60.70 48.06
C CYS A 25 7.88 -61.46 49.11
N GLN A 26 9.06 -61.95 48.74
CA GLN A 26 9.92 -62.73 49.65
C GLN A 26 10.45 -61.91 50.83
N THR A 27 10.46 -60.58 50.70
CA THR A 27 11.04 -59.67 51.70
C THR A 27 10.02 -59.11 52.69
N CYS A 28 8.80 -58.80 52.24
CA CYS A 28 7.81 -58.04 53.02
C CYS A 28 6.39 -58.65 52.98
N ASP A 29 6.25 -59.85 52.42
CA ASP A 29 4.99 -60.61 52.32
C ASP A 29 3.83 -59.93 51.54
N THR A 30 4.06 -58.73 50.99
CA THR A 30 3.06 -58.01 50.19
C THR A 30 2.70 -58.82 48.93
N PRO A 31 1.40 -58.98 48.58
CA PRO A 31 0.98 -59.63 47.35
C PRO A 31 1.66 -59.03 46.11
N LEU A 32 2.25 -59.89 45.27
CA LEU A 32 2.88 -59.47 44.02
C LEU A 32 1.85 -59.31 42.89
N ARG A 33 0.74 -60.06 42.96
CA ARG A 33 -0.35 -59.99 42.00
C ARG A 33 -1.34 -58.88 42.41
N ILE A 34 -1.45 -57.86 41.57
CA ILE A 34 -2.33 -56.71 41.79
C ILE A 34 -3.64 -56.94 41.04
N GLN A 35 -4.79 -56.73 41.71
CA GLN A 35 -6.13 -56.96 41.14
C GLN A 35 -6.29 -58.38 40.56
N GLU A 36 -5.61 -59.38 41.14
CA GLU A 36 -5.55 -60.76 40.64
C GLU A 36 -5.14 -60.89 39.16
N ARG A 37 -4.45 -59.88 38.61
CA ARG A 37 -4.23 -59.76 37.16
C ARG A 37 -2.86 -59.22 36.75
N TYR A 38 -2.32 -58.24 37.47
CA TYR A 38 -1.15 -57.50 37.03
C TYR A 38 0.07 -57.85 37.89
N LEU A 39 1.20 -58.15 37.25
CA LEU A 39 2.51 -58.29 37.90
C LEU A 39 3.41 -57.12 37.46
N LEU A 40 4.04 -56.42 38.40
CA LEU A 40 4.97 -55.34 38.05
C LEU A 40 6.30 -55.94 37.59
N SER A 41 6.80 -55.51 36.44
CA SER A 41 8.03 -56.06 35.85
C SER A 41 9.23 -55.11 36.00
N LYS A 42 9.01 -53.80 35.80
CA LYS A 42 10.08 -52.81 35.79
C LYS A 42 9.61 -51.45 36.29
N LEU A 43 10.42 -50.78 37.10
CA LEU A 43 10.23 -49.36 37.44
C LEU A 43 10.70 -48.49 36.25
N LEU A 44 9.82 -47.64 35.73
CA LEU A 44 10.06 -46.74 34.60
C LEU A 44 10.39 -45.30 35.03
N SER A 45 9.83 -44.85 36.15
CA SER A 45 10.14 -43.53 36.73
C SER A 45 11.43 -43.56 37.54
N GLU A 46 11.92 -42.39 37.96
CA GLU A 46 13.04 -42.30 38.89
C GLU A 46 12.73 -42.97 40.23
N PRO A 47 13.74 -43.62 40.87
CA PRO A 47 13.61 -44.12 42.22
C PRO A 47 13.21 -42.98 43.17
N ASN A 48 12.22 -43.21 44.03
CA ASN A 48 11.71 -42.23 45.02
C ASN A 48 10.84 -41.09 44.48
N ALA A 49 10.41 -41.13 43.21
CA ALA A 49 9.34 -40.25 42.74
C ALA A 49 8.08 -40.37 43.61
N ASN A 50 7.38 -39.25 43.86
CA ASN A 50 6.14 -39.24 44.66
C ASN A 50 5.07 -40.19 44.06
N ALA A 51 5.01 -40.25 42.73
CA ALA A 51 4.28 -41.27 42.00
C ALA A 51 5.26 -42.10 41.16
N GLU A 52 5.33 -43.41 41.43
CA GLU A 52 6.16 -44.36 40.70
C GLU A 52 5.39 -44.92 39.51
N VAL A 53 6.02 -45.01 38.33
CA VAL A 53 5.42 -45.61 37.12
C VAL A 53 6.08 -46.95 36.85
N PHE A 54 5.27 -48.00 36.71
CA PHE A 54 5.73 -49.37 36.48
C PHE A 54 5.26 -49.90 35.12
N ASP A 55 6.16 -50.61 34.45
CA ASP A 55 5.82 -51.57 33.42
C ASP A 55 5.21 -52.82 34.08
N LEU A 56 4.27 -53.48 33.40
CA LEU A 56 3.54 -54.60 33.99
C LEU A 56 3.29 -55.74 32.98
N ILE A 57 3.06 -56.92 33.52
CA ILE A 57 2.60 -58.12 32.82
C ILE A 57 1.11 -58.28 33.12
N ASP A 58 0.28 -58.25 32.08
CA ASP A 58 -1.16 -58.52 32.18
C ASP A 58 -1.42 -60.02 31.98
N LEU A 59 -1.87 -60.70 33.03
CA LEU A 59 -2.11 -62.15 33.01
C LEU A 59 -3.40 -62.53 32.26
N LYS A 60 -4.29 -61.57 31.95
CA LYS A 60 -5.47 -61.80 31.10
C LYS A 60 -5.09 -61.44 29.66
N PHE A 61 -4.66 -62.44 28.89
CA PHE A 61 -4.18 -62.38 27.50
C PHE A 61 -5.17 -61.81 26.44
N GLU A 62 -6.25 -61.14 26.82
CA GLU A 62 -7.35 -60.86 25.90
C GLU A 62 -7.15 -59.63 24.99
N LEU A 63 -6.21 -58.72 25.24
CA LEU A 63 -5.88 -57.66 24.28
C LEU A 63 -4.42 -57.18 24.42
N ASP A 64 -3.70 -57.29 23.31
CA ASP A 64 -2.28 -56.98 23.07
C ASP A 64 -1.97 -55.46 23.15
N ARG A 65 -2.27 -54.83 24.29
CA ARG A 65 -1.91 -53.43 24.55
C ARG A 65 -1.03 -53.36 25.78
N PRO A 66 0.22 -52.91 25.63
CA PRO A 66 1.07 -52.73 26.80
C PRO A 66 0.47 -51.66 27.71
N LYS A 67 0.57 -51.87 29.03
CA LYS A 67 0.01 -50.98 30.06
C LYS A 67 1.11 -50.56 31.02
N VAL A 68 0.88 -49.44 31.70
CA VAL A 68 1.68 -49.00 32.83
C VAL A 68 0.80 -48.76 34.04
N LEU A 69 1.36 -48.97 35.23
CA LEU A 69 0.72 -48.67 36.50
C LEU A 69 1.45 -47.51 37.16
N LYS A 70 0.78 -46.36 37.30
CA LYS A 70 1.26 -45.25 38.14
C LYS A 70 0.74 -45.47 39.57
N VAL A 71 1.62 -45.41 40.55
CA VAL A 71 1.33 -45.69 41.96
C VAL A 71 1.79 -44.52 42.81
N LEU A 72 0.88 -43.92 43.58
CA LEU A 72 1.20 -42.84 44.50
C LEU A 72 1.77 -43.42 45.81
N LYS A 73 2.99 -43.01 46.19
CA LYS A 73 3.68 -43.48 47.41
C LYS A 73 3.16 -42.80 48.67
N ASP A 74 3.01 -41.47 48.63
CA ASP A 74 2.59 -40.66 49.78
C ASP A 74 1.18 -40.09 49.58
N PRO A 75 0.19 -40.51 50.37
CA PRO A 75 -1.20 -40.10 50.20
C PRO A 75 -1.49 -38.64 50.59
N HIS A 76 -0.59 -37.90 51.24
CA HIS A 76 -0.91 -36.52 51.66
C HIS A 76 0.22 -35.53 51.33
N PRO A 77 -0.03 -34.40 50.64
CA PRO A 77 -1.30 -33.85 50.14
C PRO A 77 -1.63 -34.18 48.66
N SER A 78 -1.03 -35.22 48.06
CA SER A 78 -1.02 -35.42 46.59
C SER A 78 -2.17 -36.27 46.01
N VAL A 79 -3.06 -36.83 46.83
CA VAL A 79 -4.14 -37.73 46.39
C VAL A 79 -5.17 -37.04 45.50
N GLU A 80 -5.47 -35.77 45.76
CA GLU A 80 -6.49 -35.04 44.99
C GLU A 80 -6.04 -34.82 43.54
N LEU A 81 -4.79 -34.42 43.34
CA LEU A 81 -4.19 -34.26 42.01
C LEU A 81 -4.14 -35.59 41.25
N PHE A 82 -3.78 -36.68 41.94
CA PHE A 82 -3.73 -38.01 41.35
C PHE A 82 -5.12 -38.52 40.94
N LYS A 83 -6.14 -38.33 41.79
CA LYS A 83 -7.54 -38.63 41.45
C LYS A 83 -8.03 -37.81 40.26
N ARG A 84 -7.67 -36.53 40.24
CA ARG A 84 -8.05 -35.61 39.17
C ARG A 84 -7.47 -36.05 37.82
N GLU A 85 -6.19 -36.39 37.79
CA GLU A 85 -5.52 -36.94 36.60
C GLU A 85 -6.30 -38.15 36.05
N ALA A 86 -6.60 -39.13 36.92
CA ALA A 86 -7.34 -40.33 36.55
C ALA A 86 -8.72 -40.01 35.96
N VAL A 87 -9.49 -39.12 36.59
CA VAL A 87 -10.82 -38.71 36.14
C VAL A 87 -10.76 -37.99 34.79
N ILE A 88 -9.82 -37.07 34.61
CA ILE A 88 -9.66 -36.30 33.38
C ILE A 88 -9.24 -37.20 32.24
N LEU A 89 -8.21 -38.05 32.43
CA LEU A 89 -7.74 -38.98 31.40
C LEU A 89 -8.82 -39.98 31.01
N LYS A 90 -9.55 -40.57 31.98
CA LYS A 90 -10.68 -41.45 31.70
C LYS A 90 -11.75 -40.74 30.86
N PHE A 91 -12.13 -39.52 31.24
CA PHE A 91 -13.14 -38.76 30.50
C PHE A 91 -12.69 -38.41 29.07
N LEU A 92 -11.47 -37.90 28.92
CA LEU A 92 -10.95 -37.45 27.63
C LEU A 92 -10.68 -38.63 26.68
N SER A 93 -10.08 -39.71 27.18
CA SER A 93 -9.79 -40.90 26.36
C SER A 93 -11.05 -41.60 25.88
N TYR A 94 -12.10 -41.66 26.71
CA TYR A 94 -13.42 -42.16 26.30
C TYR A 94 -14.06 -41.27 25.23
N LYS A 95 -14.04 -39.94 25.41
CA LYS A 95 -14.72 -39.00 24.53
C LYS A 95 -13.99 -38.75 23.21
N TYR A 96 -12.66 -38.84 23.20
CA TYR A 96 -11.81 -38.53 22.07
C TYR A 96 -10.75 -39.65 21.88
N PRO A 97 -11.12 -40.81 21.35
CA PRO A 97 -10.24 -42.00 21.30
C PRO A 97 -9.00 -41.86 20.41
N HIS A 98 -8.99 -40.88 19.50
CA HIS A 98 -7.87 -40.55 18.61
C HIS A 98 -7.06 -39.33 19.07
N LEU A 99 -7.36 -38.79 20.27
CA LEU A 99 -6.60 -37.68 20.82
C LEU A 99 -5.22 -38.18 21.28
N GLY A 100 -4.19 -37.37 21.08
CA GLY A 100 -2.83 -37.69 21.52
C GLY A 100 -2.68 -37.60 23.05
N ILE A 101 -3.34 -38.50 23.78
CA ILE A 101 -3.28 -38.68 25.24
C ILE A 101 -3.32 -40.17 25.60
N PRO A 102 -2.81 -40.60 26.76
CA PRO A 102 -2.91 -41.99 27.21
C PRO A 102 -4.37 -42.43 27.42
N LYS A 103 -4.69 -43.66 27.00
CA LYS A 103 -6.02 -44.26 27.28
C LYS A 103 -6.08 -44.84 28.70
N VAL A 104 -7.22 -44.64 29.35
CA VAL A 104 -7.52 -45.17 30.68
C VAL A 104 -8.83 -45.96 30.63
N GLU A 105 -8.80 -47.20 31.14
CA GLU A 105 -9.97 -48.08 31.20
C GLU A 105 -10.96 -47.64 32.30
N ASN A 106 -12.19 -48.15 32.27
CA ASN A 106 -13.24 -47.73 33.20
C ASN A 106 -12.91 -48.01 34.68
N ASP A 107 -12.22 -49.10 34.94
CA ASP A 107 -11.68 -49.58 36.21
C ASP A 107 -10.19 -49.25 36.39
N GLY A 108 -9.63 -48.39 35.53
CA GLY A 108 -8.20 -48.07 35.53
C GLY A 108 -7.72 -47.37 36.79
N TYR A 109 -8.60 -46.73 37.55
CA TYR A 109 -8.26 -46.17 38.86
C TYR A 109 -8.79 -47.06 39.99
N PHE A 110 -7.89 -47.48 40.89
CA PHE A 110 -8.25 -48.32 42.03
C PHE A 110 -7.34 -48.06 43.24
N LEU A 111 -7.78 -48.59 44.39
CA LEU A 111 -7.00 -48.61 45.63
C LEU A 111 -6.42 -50.01 45.82
N PHE A 112 -5.10 -50.10 45.97
CA PHE A 112 -4.46 -51.31 46.46
C PHE A 112 -4.43 -51.24 47.98
N GLN A 113 -5.01 -52.25 48.65
CA GLN A 113 -5.05 -52.36 50.09
C GLN A 113 -4.44 -53.69 50.52
N HIS A 114 -3.47 -53.64 51.44
CA HIS A 114 -2.89 -54.82 52.06
C HIS A 114 -2.69 -54.58 53.55
N HIS A 115 -2.93 -55.60 54.37
CA HIS A 115 -2.82 -55.54 55.82
C HIS A 115 -1.80 -56.59 56.27
N ASP A 116 -0.69 -56.16 56.86
CA ASP A 116 0.40 -57.04 57.33
C ASP A 116 0.28 -57.40 58.82
N GLY A 117 -0.85 -57.06 59.44
CA GLY A 117 -1.13 -57.32 60.86
C GLY A 117 -0.81 -56.15 61.79
N LEU A 118 0.10 -55.25 61.41
CA LEU A 118 0.50 -54.07 62.20
C LEU A 118 0.25 -52.73 61.48
N ASN A 119 0.22 -52.72 60.14
CA ASN A 119 0.01 -51.53 59.32
C ASN A 119 -0.96 -51.81 58.15
N GLU A 120 -1.80 -50.81 57.82
CA GLU A 120 -2.60 -50.81 56.58
C GLU A 120 -1.80 -50.12 55.47
N LEU A 121 -1.38 -50.88 54.45
CA LEU A 121 -0.82 -50.33 53.22
C LEU A 121 -1.95 -49.96 52.27
N LYS A 122 -2.10 -48.66 52.00
CA LYS A 122 -3.11 -48.14 51.06
C LYS A 122 -2.43 -47.30 49.98
N LEU A 123 -2.48 -47.79 48.74
CA LEU A 123 -1.86 -47.13 47.59
C LEU A 123 -2.91 -46.76 46.55
N HIS A 124 -2.79 -45.55 46.01
CA HIS A 124 -3.62 -45.11 44.88
C HIS A 124 -2.94 -45.52 43.57
N CYS A 125 -3.68 -46.23 42.72
CA CYS A 125 -3.16 -46.80 41.50
C CYS A 125 -3.95 -46.29 40.28
N LEU A 126 -3.23 -45.95 39.20
CA LEU A 126 -3.79 -45.56 37.91
C LEU A 126 -3.14 -46.41 36.81
N LEU A 127 -3.95 -47.29 36.24
CA LEU A 127 -3.65 -48.14 35.10
C LEU A 127 -3.99 -47.39 33.80
N MET A 128 -3.01 -47.28 32.91
CA MET A 128 -3.16 -46.59 31.63
C MET A 128 -2.37 -47.28 30.51
N GLU A 129 -2.69 -46.95 29.27
CA GLU A 129 -1.94 -47.37 28.07
C GLU A 129 -0.46 -47.00 28.20
N LYS A 130 0.43 -47.96 27.97
CA LYS A 130 1.86 -47.69 27.78
C LYS A 130 2.02 -47.08 26.39
N VAL A 131 2.41 -45.82 26.36
CA VAL A 131 2.78 -45.17 25.10
C VAL A 131 4.14 -45.73 24.69
N GLU A 132 4.17 -46.49 23.60
CA GLU A 132 5.43 -46.96 23.01
C GLU A 132 6.16 -45.79 22.34
N GLY A 133 7.48 -45.67 22.57
CA GLY A 133 8.29 -44.59 22.00
C GLY A 133 9.26 -43.97 23.01
N ILE A 134 9.77 -42.79 22.67
CA ILE A 134 10.65 -41.98 23.52
C ILE A 134 10.02 -40.61 23.76
N ASN A 135 10.33 -39.96 24.89
CA ASN A 135 9.88 -38.58 25.08
C ASN A 135 10.73 -37.60 24.25
N LEU A 136 10.22 -36.39 24.01
CA LEU A 136 10.91 -35.42 23.16
C LEU A 136 12.21 -34.87 23.79
N GLU A 137 12.40 -35.01 25.10
CA GLU A 137 13.67 -34.69 25.75
C GLU A 137 14.76 -35.73 25.42
N GLN A 138 14.41 -37.02 25.45
CA GLN A 138 15.28 -38.12 25.01
C GLN A 138 15.56 -38.04 23.50
N TRP A 139 14.55 -37.64 22.71
CA TRP A 139 14.70 -37.41 21.28
C TRP A 139 15.72 -36.30 21.00
N LEU A 140 15.66 -35.19 21.76
CA LEU A 140 16.62 -34.09 21.68
C LEU A 140 18.05 -34.53 22.03
N GLN A 141 18.21 -35.33 23.09
CA GLN A 141 19.53 -35.85 23.52
C GLN A 141 20.22 -36.72 22.46
N ALA A 142 19.48 -37.26 21.49
CA ALA A 142 20.03 -38.00 20.35
C ALA A 142 20.61 -37.09 19.25
N ASN A 143 20.82 -35.78 19.51
CA ASN A 143 21.37 -34.78 18.58
C ASN A 143 20.61 -34.65 17.26
N GLN A 144 19.29 -34.73 17.31
CA GLN A 144 18.44 -34.56 16.12
C GLN A 144 18.10 -33.08 15.89
N ILE A 145 18.13 -32.64 14.63
CA ILE A 145 17.69 -31.31 14.22
C ILE A 145 16.23 -31.40 13.80
N LEU A 146 15.35 -30.65 14.46
CA LEU A 146 13.94 -30.58 14.09
C LEU A 146 13.76 -29.75 12.81
N SER A 147 13.28 -30.39 11.74
CA SER A 147 12.93 -29.67 10.50
C SER A 147 11.65 -28.85 10.68
N GLU A 148 11.51 -27.77 9.90
CA GLU A 148 10.32 -26.93 9.91
C GLU A 148 9.03 -27.72 9.66
N GLN A 149 9.04 -28.69 8.73
CA GLN A 149 7.84 -29.48 8.42
C GLN A 149 7.41 -30.33 9.62
N ILE A 150 8.36 -31.03 10.25
CA ILE A 150 8.07 -31.84 11.45
C ILE A 150 7.61 -30.92 12.59
N ALA A 151 8.23 -29.73 12.74
CA ALA A 151 7.82 -28.76 13.74
C ALA A 151 6.37 -28.28 13.54
N LEU A 152 5.97 -28.00 12.29
CA LEU A 152 4.60 -27.62 11.94
C LEU A 152 3.62 -28.75 12.27
N ASP A 153 3.95 -30.00 11.91
CA ASP A 153 3.06 -31.13 12.14
C ASP A 153 2.92 -31.46 13.63
N TRP A 154 4.01 -31.40 14.39
CA TRP A 154 4.00 -31.55 15.84
C TRP A 154 3.22 -30.42 16.53
N LEU A 155 3.41 -29.16 16.12
CA LEU A 155 2.61 -28.03 16.61
C LEU A 155 1.12 -28.26 16.36
N LYS A 156 0.74 -28.66 15.14
CA LYS A 156 -0.67 -28.97 14.81
C LYS A 156 -1.24 -30.08 15.69
N GLN A 157 -0.49 -31.17 15.91
CA GLN A 157 -0.93 -32.28 16.76
C GLN A 157 -1.18 -31.82 18.20
N LEU A 158 -0.23 -31.11 18.80
CA LEU A 158 -0.34 -30.62 20.18
C LEU A 158 -1.43 -29.56 20.34
N VAL A 159 -1.54 -28.61 19.40
CA VAL A 159 -2.60 -27.58 19.40
C VAL A 159 -3.98 -28.22 19.27
N LYS A 160 -4.14 -29.30 18.49
CA LYS A 160 -5.41 -30.06 18.43
C LYS A 160 -5.75 -30.70 19.77
N THR A 161 -4.76 -31.23 20.50
CA THR A 161 -4.94 -31.75 21.87
C THR A 161 -5.36 -30.65 22.83
N LEU A 162 -4.67 -29.51 22.83
CA LEU A 162 -5.01 -28.35 23.65
C LEU A 162 -6.40 -27.79 23.31
N ALA A 163 -6.80 -27.78 22.04
CA ALA A 163 -8.13 -27.34 21.63
C ALA A 163 -9.25 -28.15 22.33
N LYS A 164 -9.06 -29.46 22.53
CA LYS A 164 -10.05 -30.30 23.22
C LYS A 164 -10.06 -30.06 24.73
N LEU A 165 -8.89 -29.85 25.34
CA LEU A 165 -8.75 -29.48 26.75
C LEU A 165 -9.39 -28.12 27.05
N HIS A 166 -9.01 -27.10 26.28
CA HIS A 166 -9.45 -25.72 26.45
C HIS A 166 -10.96 -25.56 26.20
N LYS A 167 -11.56 -26.36 25.32
CA LYS A 167 -13.03 -26.43 25.14
C LYS A 167 -13.76 -26.90 26.41
N LYS A 168 -13.07 -27.57 27.31
CA LYS A 168 -13.55 -27.99 28.63
C LYS A 168 -13.06 -27.11 29.77
N GLU A 169 -12.48 -25.95 29.43
CA GLU A 169 -11.93 -25.00 30.40
C GLU A 169 -10.81 -25.61 31.25
N LEU A 170 -10.18 -26.68 30.74
CA LEU A 170 -9.03 -27.32 31.36
C LEU A 170 -7.75 -26.75 30.77
N VAL A 171 -6.78 -26.43 31.62
CA VAL A 171 -5.43 -25.96 31.29
C VAL A 171 -4.44 -27.03 31.73
N HIS A 172 -3.50 -27.40 30.85
CA HIS A 172 -2.55 -28.49 31.12
C HIS A 172 -1.49 -28.10 32.17
N ARG A 173 -0.96 -26.88 32.09
CA ARG A 173 0.00 -26.24 33.02
C ARG A 173 1.42 -26.82 33.06
N ASP A 174 1.69 -28.00 32.50
CA ASP A 174 3.06 -28.56 32.46
C ASP A 174 3.46 -29.11 31.07
N ILE A 175 3.44 -28.26 30.05
CA ILE A 175 3.86 -28.63 28.68
C ILE A 175 5.37 -28.42 28.55
N LYS A 176 6.10 -29.50 28.30
CA LYS A 176 7.56 -29.54 28.13
C LYS A 176 7.98 -30.83 27.37
N PRO A 177 9.21 -30.90 26.82
CA PRO A 177 9.64 -32.07 26.04
C PRO A 177 9.52 -33.42 26.77
N SER A 178 9.79 -33.50 28.08
CA SER A 178 9.68 -34.74 28.85
C SER A 178 8.25 -35.24 29.05
N ASN A 179 7.26 -34.37 28.88
CA ASN A 179 5.83 -34.70 28.98
C ASN A 179 5.19 -34.96 27.61
N ILE A 180 5.99 -35.09 26.54
CA ILE A 180 5.48 -35.36 25.19
C ILE A 180 6.19 -36.59 24.65
N MET A 181 5.45 -37.65 24.39
CA MET A 181 5.94 -38.91 23.83
C MET A 181 5.83 -38.90 22.32
N LEU A 182 6.90 -39.30 21.63
CA LEU A 182 6.92 -39.57 20.19
C LEU A 182 6.81 -41.07 19.96
N LYS A 183 5.71 -41.48 19.34
CA LYS A 183 5.48 -42.87 18.95
C LYS A 183 6.21 -43.24 17.65
N PRO A 184 6.42 -44.55 17.36
CA PRO A 184 6.99 -45.01 16.10
C PRO A 184 6.21 -44.60 14.84
N ASP A 185 4.92 -44.32 14.97
CA ASP A 185 4.04 -43.82 13.90
C ASP A 185 4.05 -42.27 13.79
N GLU A 186 5.07 -41.61 14.35
CA GLU A 186 5.28 -40.15 14.35
C GLU A 186 4.15 -39.33 15.01
N CYS A 187 3.28 -40.00 15.76
CA CYS A 187 2.21 -39.37 16.52
C CYS A 187 2.72 -38.92 17.90
N LEU A 188 2.38 -37.68 18.28
CA LEU A 188 2.66 -37.15 19.60
C LEU A 188 1.56 -37.48 20.60
N VAL A 189 1.97 -37.93 21.77
CA VAL A 189 1.09 -38.17 22.91
C VAL A 189 1.53 -37.29 24.08
N LEU A 190 0.67 -36.35 24.47
CA LEU A 190 0.87 -35.53 25.66
C LEU A 190 0.59 -36.40 26.89
N ILE A 191 1.57 -36.54 27.77
CA ILE A 191 1.51 -37.34 28.99
C ILE A 191 1.56 -36.44 30.24
N ASP A 192 1.25 -37.03 31.38
CA ASP A 192 1.23 -36.41 32.72
C ASP A 192 0.16 -35.32 32.93
N PHE A 193 -1.02 -35.75 33.38
CA PHE A 193 -2.17 -34.88 33.59
C PHE A 193 -2.32 -34.48 35.08
N GLY A 194 -1.33 -34.77 35.92
CA GLY A 194 -1.33 -34.42 37.34
C GLY A 194 -1.41 -32.91 37.59
N SER A 195 -0.91 -32.13 36.65
CA SER A 195 -0.95 -30.67 36.68
C SER A 195 -2.19 -30.08 36.02
N VAL A 196 -3.15 -30.83 35.48
CA VAL A 196 -4.30 -30.21 34.80
C VAL A 196 -5.25 -29.55 35.79
N ALA A 197 -5.70 -28.32 35.49
CA ALA A 197 -6.71 -27.62 36.28
C ALA A 197 -7.81 -26.94 35.46
N VAL A 198 -8.93 -26.64 36.11
CA VAL A 198 -9.98 -25.76 35.58
C VAL A 198 -9.44 -24.34 35.63
N GLN A 199 -9.65 -23.59 34.56
CA GLN A 199 -9.31 -22.17 34.45
C GLN A 199 -9.81 -21.38 35.68
N GLU A 200 -9.04 -20.37 36.10
CA GLU A 200 -9.39 -19.44 37.21
C GLU A 200 -9.44 -20.04 38.63
N THR A 201 -9.17 -21.33 38.81
CA THR A 201 -8.92 -21.85 40.17
C THR A 201 -7.55 -21.40 40.68
N ALA A 202 -7.54 -20.52 41.69
CA ALA A 202 -6.34 -20.21 42.47
C ALA A 202 -5.77 -21.53 42.99
N SER A 203 -4.59 -21.88 42.51
CA SER A 203 -4.04 -23.22 42.65
C SER A 203 -2.57 -23.14 43.07
N THR A 204 -2.04 -24.24 43.58
CA THR A 204 -0.63 -24.39 43.95
C THR A 204 0.28 -23.89 42.83
N GLN A 205 1.34 -23.15 43.17
CA GLN A 205 2.38 -22.72 42.24
C GLN A 205 3.08 -23.96 41.67
N ILE A 206 2.54 -24.49 40.60
CA ILE A 206 3.08 -25.63 39.86
C ILE A 206 3.65 -25.08 38.56
N GLY A 207 4.94 -25.33 38.33
CA GLY A 207 5.61 -24.88 37.13
C GLY A 207 6.99 -25.51 36.97
N THR A 208 7.33 -25.83 35.74
CA THR A 208 8.69 -26.19 35.34
C THR A 208 9.46 -24.93 34.94
N ASN A 209 10.65 -24.74 35.54
CA ASN A 209 11.53 -23.61 35.25
C ASN A 209 11.87 -23.52 33.75
N GLY A 210 11.72 -22.33 33.18
CA GLY A 210 12.02 -22.05 31.77
C GLY A 210 10.85 -22.25 30.79
N TYR A 211 9.83 -23.03 31.16
CA TYR A 211 8.64 -23.30 30.31
C TYR A 211 7.37 -22.64 30.82
N THR A 212 7.28 -22.41 32.12
CA THR A 212 6.06 -21.91 32.76
C THR A 212 5.81 -20.45 32.45
N ALA A 213 4.55 -20.11 32.15
CA ALA A 213 4.15 -18.74 31.85
C ALA A 213 4.21 -17.83 33.10
N PRO A 214 4.54 -16.53 32.97
CA PRO A 214 4.65 -15.63 34.11
C PRO A 214 3.38 -15.55 34.97
N GLU A 215 2.20 -15.49 34.34
CA GLU A 215 0.91 -15.44 35.05
C GLU A 215 0.60 -16.75 35.79
N GLN A 216 1.12 -17.88 35.31
CA GLN A 216 0.96 -19.17 35.99
C GLN A 216 1.80 -19.25 37.27
N TYR A 217 3.00 -18.66 37.30
CA TYR A 217 3.78 -18.52 38.55
C TYR A 217 3.05 -17.66 39.60
N GLN A 218 2.16 -16.77 39.15
CA GLN A 218 1.30 -15.97 40.01
C GLN A 218 0.01 -16.70 40.43
N GLY A 219 -0.15 -17.98 40.05
CA GLY A 219 -1.34 -18.79 40.35
C GLY A 219 -2.54 -18.52 39.43
N GLN A 220 -2.35 -17.75 38.34
CA GLN A 220 -3.40 -17.32 37.41
C GLN A 220 -3.29 -18.04 36.06
N ALA A 221 -3.26 -19.37 36.09
CA ALA A 221 -3.18 -20.16 34.86
C ALA A 221 -4.42 -19.95 33.97
N VAL A 222 -4.17 -19.56 32.72
CA VAL A 222 -5.19 -19.39 31.67
C VAL A 222 -4.86 -20.30 30.48
N ARG A 223 -5.76 -20.44 29.52
CA ARG A 223 -5.52 -21.25 28.30
C ARG A 223 -4.26 -20.81 27.56
N GLN A 224 -3.99 -19.51 27.54
CA GLN A 224 -2.82 -18.92 26.92
C GLN A 224 -1.50 -19.25 27.68
N SER A 225 -1.58 -19.73 28.93
CA SER A 225 -0.41 -20.24 29.66
C SER A 225 0.14 -21.51 29.00
N ASP A 226 -0.75 -22.40 28.54
CA ASP A 226 -0.35 -23.60 27.78
C ASP A 226 0.33 -23.22 26.45
N PHE A 227 -0.15 -22.16 25.77
CA PHE A 227 0.46 -21.68 24.53
C PHE A 227 1.88 -21.14 24.74
N TYR A 228 2.11 -20.45 25.86
CA TYR A 228 3.45 -20.00 26.23
C TYR A 228 4.40 -21.18 26.47
N SER A 229 3.96 -22.18 27.25
CA SER A 229 4.75 -23.39 27.48
C SER A 229 4.99 -24.20 26.21
N LEU A 230 4.02 -24.22 25.29
CA LEU A 230 4.19 -24.78 23.95
C LEU A 230 5.23 -24.01 23.14
N GLY A 231 5.20 -22.69 23.12
CA GLY A 231 6.21 -21.86 22.45
C GLY A 231 7.62 -22.12 22.99
N ARG A 232 7.78 -22.14 24.32
CA ARG A 232 9.06 -22.48 24.98
C ARG A 232 9.54 -23.89 24.64
N THR A 233 8.61 -24.84 24.56
CA THR A 233 8.91 -26.21 24.13
C THR A 233 9.45 -26.22 22.69
N PHE A 234 8.82 -25.53 21.75
CA PHE A 234 9.28 -25.49 20.36
C PHE A 234 10.59 -24.72 20.17
N VAL A 235 10.85 -23.68 20.97
CA VAL A 235 12.20 -23.06 20.99
C VAL A 235 13.25 -24.09 21.38
N HIS A 236 13.00 -24.89 22.43
CA HIS A 236 13.94 -25.92 22.85
C HIS A 236 14.11 -27.00 21.77
N LEU A 237 13.00 -27.46 21.17
CA LEU A 237 13.04 -28.48 20.13
C LEU A 237 13.77 -28.02 18.85
N LEU A 238 13.61 -26.75 18.48
CA LEU A 238 14.23 -26.19 17.28
C LEU A 238 15.71 -25.89 17.50
N THR A 239 16.08 -25.34 18.66
CA THR A 239 17.46 -24.89 18.91
C THR A 239 18.34 -25.97 19.55
N GLY A 240 17.74 -26.97 20.20
CA GLY A 240 18.44 -27.92 21.06
C GLY A 240 18.94 -27.31 22.38
N THR A 241 18.65 -26.03 22.63
CA THR A 241 19.11 -25.31 23.82
C THR A 241 17.95 -25.09 24.80
N PRO A 242 18.10 -25.42 26.09
CA PRO A 242 17.07 -25.19 27.10
C PRO A 242 16.63 -23.72 27.16
N PRO A 243 15.32 -23.41 27.30
CA PRO A 243 14.82 -22.03 27.23
C PRO A 243 15.36 -21.08 28.32
N LEU A 244 15.95 -21.63 29.38
CA LEU A 244 16.52 -20.89 30.51
C LEU A 244 17.90 -20.30 30.19
N GLU A 245 18.60 -20.84 29.19
CA GLU A 245 19.94 -20.39 28.79
C GLU A 245 19.89 -19.15 27.89
N PHE A 246 18.73 -18.86 27.28
CA PHE A 246 18.56 -17.66 26.48
C PHE A 246 18.35 -16.43 27.35
N SER A 247 19.03 -15.34 26.97
CA SER A 247 18.76 -14.03 27.53
C SER A 247 17.38 -13.51 27.12
N GLN A 248 16.78 -12.70 27.98
CA GLN A 248 15.55 -11.97 27.68
C GLN A 248 15.86 -10.50 27.51
N ASP A 249 15.15 -9.85 26.60
CA ASP A 249 15.22 -8.41 26.44
C ASP A 249 14.59 -7.70 27.64
N ASN A 250 15.35 -6.81 28.29
CA ASN A 250 14.93 -6.17 29.54
C ASN A 250 13.70 -5.24 29.39
N GLN A 251 13.40 -4.75 28.19
CA GLN A 251 12.27 -3.84 27.96
C GLN A 251 11.04 -4.59 27.47
N THR A 252 11.23 -5.58 26.59
CA THR A 252 10.14 -6.27 25.91
C THR A 252 9.83 -7.65 26.49
N HIS A 253 10.68 -8.16 27.39
CA HIS A 253 10.64 -9.53 27.92
C HIS A 253 10.69 -10.63 26.85
N LYS A 254 11.08 -10.28 25.61
CA LYS A 254 11.20 -11.23 24.51
C LYS A 254 12.44 -12.10 24.67
N LEU A 255 12.28 -13.39 24.42
CA LEU A 255 13.38 -14.37 24.45
C LEU A 255 14.28 -14.21 23.21
N ARG A 256 15.60 -14.11 23.41
CA ARG A 256 16.57 -13.99 22.30
C ARG A 256 17.02 -15.35 21.78
N TRP A 257 16.11 -16.08 21.14
CA TRP A 257 16.39 -17.42 20.60
C TRP A 257 16.70 -17.43 19.10
N ARG A 258 16.21 -16.43 18.34
CA ARG A 258 16.36 -16.36 16.87
C ARG A 258 17.81 -16.30 16.39
N GLU A 259 18.75 -15.95 17.26
CA GLU A 259 20.19 -15.93 16.96
C GLU A 259 20.77 -17.35 16.77
N ASN A 260 20.02 -18.39 17.17
CA ASN A 260 20.43 -19.80 17.13
C ASN A 260 19.73 -20.59 16.00
N ILE A 261 19.16 -19.90 15.02
CA ILE A 261 18.49 -20.48 13.84
C ILE A 261 18.90 -19.71 12.58
N TYR A 262 18.73 -20.34 11.42
CA TYR A 262 18.85 -19.68 10.13
C TYR A 262 17.45 -19.37 9.58
N LEU A 263 17.09 -18.09 9.51
CA LEU A 263 15.82 -17.63 8.95
C LEU A 263 15.86 -17.64 7.43
N THR A 264 15.03 -18.50 6.81
CA THR A 264 14.94 -18.54 5.35
C THR A 264 14.18 -17.31 4.81
N PRO A 265 14.63 -16.69 3.70
CA PRO A 265 13.90 -15.60 3.06
C PRO A 265 12.49 -16.04 2.63
N THR A 266 11.48 -15.21 2.86
CA THR A 266 10.06 -15.54 2.56
C THR A 266 9.83 -15.98 1.12
N TRP A 267 10.62 -15.47 0.16
CA TRP A 267 10.52 -15.86 -1.24
C TRP A 267 10.89 -17.34 -1.48
N ARG A 268 11.82 -17.91 -0.70
CA ARG A 268 12.24 -19.32 -0.80
C ARG A 268 11.09 -20.25 -0.43
N HIS A 269 10.41 -19.96 0.68
CA HIS A 269 9.26 -20.72 1.14
C HIS A 269 8.09 -20.64 0.14
N ILE A 270 7.82 -19.46 -0.41
CA ILE A 270 6.82 -19.28 -1.48
C ILE A 270 7.20 -20.09 -2.73
N PHE A 271 8.46 -20.03 -3.15
CA PHE A 271 8.95 -20.69 -4.37
C PHE A 271 8.93 -22.22 -4.24
N ILE A 272 9.47 -22.77 -3.15
CA ILE A 272 9.53 -24.22 -2.91
C ILE A 272 8.13 -24.82 -2.84
N ASN A 273 7.22 -24.23 -2.05
CA ASN A 273 5.85 -24.77 -1.94
C ASN A 273 5.06 -24.59 -3.24
N SER A 274 5.33 -23.52 -4.02
CA SER A 274 4.73 -23.37 -5.36
C SER A 274 5.27 -24.40 -6.34
N ALA A 275 6.58 -24.72 -6.28
CA ALA A 275 7.20 -25.74 -7.12
C ALA A 275 6.70 -27.15 -6.78
N ILE A 276 6.56 -27.51 -5.49
CA ILE A 276 6.00 -28.79 -5.04
C ILE A 276 4.55 -28.96 -5.52
N ASN A 277 3.69 -27.95 -5.30
CA ASN A 277 2.30 -27.99 -5.79
C ASN A 277 2.22 -28.04 -7.32
N ALA A 278 3.14 -27.37 -8.03
CA ALA A 278 3.21 -27.44 -9.49
C ALA A 278 3.69 -28.83 -9.97
N LEU A 279 4.61 -29.49 -9.24
CA LEU A 279 5.06 -30.85 -9.52
C LEU A 279 3.96 -31.89 -9.27
N GLU A 280 3.14 -31.72 -8.23
CA GLU A 280 2.03 -32.64 -7.90
C GLU A 280 0.83 -32.52 -8.86
N SER A 281 0.71 -31.39 -9.58
CA SER A 281 -0.44 -31.11 -10.47
C SER A 281 -0.16 -31.35 -11.95
N LEU A 282 1.05 -31.77 -12.32
CA LEU A 282 1.44 -31.98 -13.72
C LEU A 282 1.62 -33.47 -14.05
N PRO A 283 1.16 -33.95 -15.22
CA PRO A 283 1.35 -35.34 -15.65
C PRO A 283 2.84 -35.68 -15.85
N GLU A 284 3.24 -36.91 -15.54
CA GLU A 284 4.64 -37.32 -15.27
C GLU A 284 5.66 -37.07 -16.41
N ASN A 285 5.26 -36.75 -17.64
CA ASN A 285 6.18 -36.63 -18.79
C ASN A 285 6.06 -35.30 -19.56
N ASN A 286 6.38 -34.17 -18.91
CA ASN A 286 6.54 -32.89 -19.59
C ASN A 286 7.91 -32.25 -19.28
N TRP A 287 8.54 -31.58 -20.26
CA TRP A 287 9.78 -30.82 -20.08
C TRP A 287 9.67 -29.73 -19.00
N ILE A 288 8.44 -29.30 -18.72
CA ILE A 288 8.09 -28.42 -17.59
C ILE A 288 8.41 -29.09 -16.25
N ASN A 289 8.14 -30.38 -16.06
CA ASN A 289 8.48 -31.11 -14.84
C ASN A 289 10.00 -31.15 -14.65
N TRP A 290 10.76 -31.43 -15.72
CA TRP A 290 12.23 -31.40 -15.66
C TRP A 290 12.74 -30.00 -15.32
N ALA A 291 12.19 -28.94 -15.92
CA ALA A 291 12.61 -27.57 -15.65
C ALA A 291 12.29 -27.13 -14.21
N ILE A 292 11.10 -27.46 -13.69
CA ILE A 292 10.73 -27.22 -12.30
C ILE A 292 11.63 -28.04 -11.37
N GLN A 293 11.94 -29.30 -11.70
CA GLN A 293 12.84 -30.14 -10.93
C GLN A 293 14.28 -29.58 -10.89
N GLN A 294 14.78 -29.04 -12.01
CA GLN A 294 16.09 -28.39 -12.04
C GLN A 294 16.11 -27.10 -11.21
N LEU A 295 15.05 -26.28 -11.27
CA LEU A 295 14.93 -25.08 -10.45
C LEU A 295 14.76 -25.40 -8.97
N TYR A 296 14.01 -26.45 -8.63
CA TYR A 296 13.88 -26.98 -7.27
C TYR A 296 15.24 -27.48 -6.75
N ASN A 297 15.96 -28.27 -7.54
CA ASN A 297 17.32 -28.75 -7.22
C ASN A 297 18.35 -27.62 -7.16
N LEU A 298 18.17 -26.54 -7.92
CA LEU A 298 19.00 -25.35 -7.86
C LEU A 298 18.71 -24.52 -6.61
N ALA A 299 17.43 -24.34 -6.26
CA ALA A 299 17.01 -23.68 -5.02
C ALA A 299 17.48 -24.45 -3.78
N LEU A 300 17.49 -25.78 -3.83
CA LEU A 300 18.10 -26.66 -2.82
C LEU A 300 19.63 -26.51 -2.75
N ARG A 301 20.30 -26.34 -3.89
CA ARG A 301 21.76 -26.15 -3.96
C ARG A 301 22.22 -24.75 -3.54
N LEU A 302 21.33 -23.77 -3.53
CA LEU A 302 21.70 -22.35 -3.39
C LEU A 302 21.92 -21.84 -1.97
N GLU A 303 21.77 -22.63 -0.90
CA GLU A 303 22.32 -22.25 0.42
C GLU A 303 22.22 -23.41 1.42
N ASN A 304 23.35 -24.11 1.61
CA ASN A 304 23.57 -24.85 2.84
C ASN A 304 23.71 -23.83 3.97
N SER A 305 23.04 -24.07 5.11
CA SER A 305 23.23 -23.25 6.32
C SER A 305 24.73 -23.18 6.59
N PRO A 306 25.35 -21.99 6.67
CA PRO A 306 26.80 -21.87 6.77
C PRO A 306 27.37 -22.58 8.01
N ASN A 307 26.53 -22.89 9.01
CA ASN A 307 26.92 -23.41 10.32
C ASN A 307 26.03 -24.57 10.83
N ASN A 308 25.36 -25.36 9.98
CA ASN A 308 24.43 -26.44 10.40
C ASN A 308 23.28 -25.98 11.34
N LEU A 309 22.98 -24.68 11.39
CA LEU A 309 21.87 -24.16 12.19
C LEU A 309 20.51 -24.64 11.65
N PRO A 310 19.50 -24.84 12.52
CA PRO A 310 18.13 -25.20 12.13
C PRO A 310 17.55 -24.17 11.17
N GLN A 311 16.97 -24.61 10.06
CA GLN A 311 16.34 -23.73 9.06
C GLN A 311 14.83 -23.65 9.30
N ILE A 312 14.32 -22.43 9.54
CA ILE A 312 12.88 -22.18 9.66
C ILE A 312 12.47 -20.92 8.89
N SER A 313 11.21 -20.83 8.48
CA SER A 313 10.64 -19.63 7.87
C SER A 313 10.39 -18.52 8.89
N ALA A 314 10.52 -17.27 8.46
CA ALA A 314 10.17 -16.12 9.30
C ALA A 314 8.73 -16.15 9.86
N PRO A 315 7.69 -16.56 9.08
CA PRO A 315 6.34 -16.71 9.60
C PRO A 315 6.20 -17.71 10.75
N LEU A 316 6.90 -18.85 10.71
CA LEU A 316 6.90 -19.81 11.81
C LEU A 316 7.58 -19.24 13.06
N ALA A 317 8.72 -18.56 12.89
CA ALA A 317 9.42 -17.90 13.99
C ALA A 317 8.55 -16.81 14.65
N ASP A 318 7.81 -16.04 13.84
CA ASP A 318 6.87 -15.01 14.32
C ASP A 318 5.73 -15.63 15.13
N LEU A 319 5.17 -16.76 14.66
CA LEU A 319 4.15 -17.49 15.42
C LEU A 319 4.69 -17.98 16.77
N ILE A 320 5.89 -18.54 16.80
CA ILE A 320 6.51 -19.04 18.04
C ILE A 320 6.77 -17.89 19.04
N ASP A 321 7.22 -16.73 18.58
CA ASP A 321 7.34 -15.54 19.42
C ASP A 321 6.00 -15.05 19.96
N ASP A 322 4.96 -15.06 19.13
CA ASP A 322 3.60 -14.67 19.55
C ASP A 322 3.03 -15.63 20.60
N LEU A 323 3.32 -16.94 20.51
CA LEU A 323 2.97 -17.90 21.55
C LEU A 323 3.63 -17.55 22.90
N MET A 324 4.86 -17.01 22.87
CA MET A 324 5.66 -16.66 24.05
C MET A 324 5.53 -15.19 24.48
N ALA A 325 4.58 -14.43 23.92
CA ALA A 325 4.40 -13.02 24.31
C ALA A 325 4.20 -12.89 25.83
N TYR A 326 4.78 -11.85 26.44
CA TYR A 326 4.81 -11.73 27.90
C TYR A 326 3.40 -11.73 28.54
N LEU A 327 2.48 -10.93 27.98
CA LEU A 327 1.10 -10.85 28.49
C LEU A 327 0.17 -11.84 27.75
N PRO A 328 -0.75 -12.52 28.45
CA PRO A 328 -1.70 -13.45 27.84
C PRO A 328 -2.58 -12.85 26.72
N LYS A 329 -2.89 -11.56 26.81
CA LYS A 329 -3.71 -10.84 25.82
C LYS A 329 -3.01 -10.67 24.46
N ASP A 330 -1.68 -10.73 24.45
CA ASP A 330 -0.86 -10.53 23.25
C ASP A 330 -0.52 -11.87 22.56
N ARG A 331 -0.89 -13.00 23.18
CA ARG A 331 -0.78 -14.36 22.62
C ARG A 331 -2.00 -14.70 21.75
N PRO A 332 -1.94 -15.74 20.89
CA PRO A 332 -3.13 -16.25 20.22
C PRO A 332 -4.24 -16.60 21.23
N GLN A 333 -5.47 -16.19 20.94
CA GLN A 333 -6.55 -16.23 21.92
C GLN A 333 -7.21 -17.61 22.06
N ASN A 334 -7.01 -18.48 21.06
CA ASN A 334 -7.51 -19.85 21.08
C ASN A 334 -6.73 -20.73 20.11
N ALA A 335 -6.88 -22.04 20.26
CA ALA A 335 -6.21 -23.02 19.42
C ALA A 335 -6.59 -22.92 17.93
N GLN A 336 -7.79 -22.42 17.60
CA GLN A 336 -8.23 -22.26 16.20
C GLN A 336 -7.43 -21.17 15.49
N GLU A 337 -7.11 -20.08 16.19
CA GLU A 337 -6.23 -19.01 15.67
C GLU A 337 -4.84 -19.57 15.33
N ILE A 338 -4.28 -20.39 16.22
CA ILE A 338 -2.96 -21.02 16.01
C ILE A 338 -3.01 -21.96 14.79
N LEU A 339 -4.03 -22.82 14.69
CA LEU A 339 -4.20 -23.73 13.56
C LEU A 339 -4.34 -22.97 12.23
N HIS A 340 -5.08 -21.86 12.20
CA HIS A 340 -5.20 -21.03 10.99
C HIS A 340 -3.87 -20.38 10.60
N ARG A 341 -3.10 -19.88 11.59
CA ARG A 341 -1.76 -19.33 11.32
C ARG A 341 -0.80 -20.42 10.83
N LEU A 342 -0.87 -21.64 11.34
CA LEU A 342 -0.07 -22.77 10.85
C LEU A 342 -0.41 -23.13 9.40
N GLU A 343 -1.70 -23.08 9.00
CA GLU A 343 -2.11 -23.26 7.60
C GLU A 343 -1.54 -22.17 6.68
N ASP A 344 -1.48 -20.91 7.16
CA ASP A 344 -0.90 -19.79 6.42
C ASP A 344 0.63 -19.91 6.27
N VAL A 345 1.31 -20.49 7.26
CA VAL A 345 2.74 -20.83 7.15
C VAL A 345 2.90 -21.89 6.06
N GLU A 346 2.11 -22.96 6.08
CA GLU A 346 2.24 -24.09 5.14
C GLU A 346 1.86 -23.75 3.68
N PHE A 347 0.85 -22.90 3.46
CA PHE A 347 0.31 -22.57 2.13
C PHE A 347 0.34 -21.06 1.80
N PRO A 348 1.52 -20.46 1.60
CA PRO A 348 1.65 -19.00 1.45
C PRO A 348 0.99 -18.44 0.17
N TYR A 349 0.77 -19.27 -0.87
CA TYR A 349 0.18 -18.85 -2.15
C TYR A 349 -1.29 -18.40 -2.03
N ARG A 350 -2.08 -18.99 -1.11
CA ARG A 350 -3.49 -18.62 -0.89
C ARG A 350 -3.63 -17.20 -0.33
N ARG A 351 -2.68 -16.76 0.50
CA ARG A 351 -2.61 -15.40 1.03
C ARG A 351 -2.28 -14.40 -0.07
N THR A 352 -1.27 -14.70 -0.87
CA THR A 352 -0.79 -13.88 -2.00
C THR A 352 -1.87 -13.66 -3.06
N LEU A 353 -2.63 -14.69 -3.43
CA LEU A 353 -3.76 -14.59 -4.37
C LEU A 353 -4.89 -13.69 -3.85
N ARG A 354 -5.28 -13.87 -2.58
CA ARG A 354 -6.35 -13.07 -1.96
C ARG A 354 -5.97 -11.60 -1.86
N THR A 355 -4.73 -11.29 -1.50
CA THR A 355 -4.24 -9.91 -1.45
C THR A 355 -4.06 -9.30 -2.84
N GLY A 356 -3.62 -10.08 -3.84
CA GLY A 356 -3.54 -9.62 -5.23
C GLY A 356 -4.92 -9.27 -5.81
N ALA A 357 -5.92 -10.12 -5.59
CA ALA A 357 -7.30 -9.85 -5.98
C ALA A 357 -7.88 -8.61 -5.27
N LEU A 358 -7.57 -8.45 -3.98
CA LEU A 358 -7.95 -7.27 -3.21
C LEU A 358 -7.37 -5.98 -3.81
N VAL A 359 -6.08 -5.95 -4.17
CA VAL A 359 -5.43 -4.79 -4.80
C VAL A 359 -6.09 -4.44 -6.14
N LEU A 360 -6.36 -5.43 -6.99
CA LEU A 360 -7.00 -5.18 -8.30
C LEU A 360 -8.43 -4.65 -8.14
N LEU A 361 -9.22 -5.25 -7.25
CA LEU A 361 -10.61 -4.83 -7.04
C LEU A 361 -10.69 -3.43 -6.41
N THR A 362 -9.89 -3.18 -5.37
CA THR A 362 -9.84 -1.86 -4.71
C THR A 362 -9.34 -0.78 -5.68
N SER A 363 -8.31 -1.05 -6.47
CA SER A 363 -7.80 -0.08 -7.44
C SER A 363 -8.82 0.27 -8.52
N MET A 364 -9.59 -0.71 -9.01
CA MET A 364 -10.64 -0.47 -10.00
C MET A 364 -11.78 0.40 -9.41
N VAL A 365 -12.26 0.07 -8.21
CA VAL A 365 -13.32 0.83 -7.53
C VAL A 365 -12.88 2.26 -7.24
N ILE A 366 -11.66 2.45 -6.72
CA ILE A 366 -11.13 3.78 -6.40
C ILE A 366 -10.94 4.60 -7.67
N THR A 367 -10.46 4.00 -8.75
CA THR A 367 -10.31 4.70 -10.03
C THR A 367 -11.68 5.17 -10.54
N LEU A 368 -12.72 4.33 -10.50
CA LEU A 368 -14.08 4.71 -10.91
C LEU A 368 -14.63 5.87 -10.05
N LEU A 369 -14.42 5.83 -8.73
CA LEU A 369 -14.83 6.90 -7.83
C LEU A 369 -14.11 8.23 -8.14
N VAL A 370 -12.79 8.18 -8.30
CA VAL A 370 -11.97 9.37 -8.62
C VAL A 370 -12.39 9.95 -9.97
N ILE A 371 -12.65 9.12 -10.99
CA ILE A 371 -13.16 9.56 -12.29
C ILE A 371 -14.55 10.20 -12.13
N GLY A 372 -15.44 9.62 -11.34
CA GLY A 372 -16.77 10.18 -11.06
C GLY A 372 -16.71 11.57 -10.40
N ILE A 373 -15.87 11.72 -9.36
CA ILE A 373 -15.63 13.01 -8.69
C ILE A 373 -15.02 14.02 -9.67
N ARG A 374 -14.12 13.57 -10.55
CA ARG A 374 -13.53 14.41 -11.59
C ARG A 374 -14.58 14.90 -12.58
N GLN A 375 -15.47 14.03 -13.07
CA GLN A 375 -16.50 14.38 -14.06
C GLN A 375 -17.51 15.44 -13.58
N VAL A 376 -17.76 15.52 -12.28
CA VAL A 376 -18.62 16.57 -11.70
C VAL A 376 -17.87 17.89 -11.46
N GLY A 377 -16.59 17.98 -11.81
CA GLY A 377 -15.79 19.20 -11.72
C GLY A 377 -15.19 19.49 -10.34
N LEU A 378 -15.40 18.63 -9.33
CA LEU A 378 -14.92 18.88 -7.96
C LEU A 378 -13.39 18.94 -7.85
N LEU A 379 -12.66 18.25 -8.73
CA LEU A 379 -11.19 18.26 -8.75
C LEU A 379 -10.60 19.40 -9.60
N GLN A 380 -11.44 20.12 -10.37
CA GLN A 380 -10.97 21.07 -11.38
C GLN A 380 -10.07 22.18 -10.79
N ALA A 381 -10.49 22.79 -9.68
CA ALA A 381 -9.71 23.85 -9.03
C ALA A 381 -8.32 23.37 -8.58
N TRP A 382 -8.25 22.16 -8.03
CA TRP A 382 -7.00 21.56 -7.57
C TRP A 382 -6.08 21.19 -8.74
N GLU A 383 -6.65 20.65 -9.83
CA GLU A 383 -5.89 20.31 -11.03
C GLU A 383 -5.33 21.55 -11.74
N LEU A 384 -6.10 22.64 -11.83
CA LEU A 384 -5.65 23.93 -12.39
C LEU A 384 -4.54 24.54 -11.53
N LYS A 385 -4.68 24.49 -10.19
CA LYS A 385 -3.64 24.99 -9.30
C LYS A 385 -2.34 24.18 -9.42
N ALA A 386 -2.44 22.85 -9.50
CA ALA A 386 -1.29 21.98 -9.72
C ALA A 386 -0.61 22.28 -11.06
N TYR A 387 -1.39 22.53 -12.13
CA TYR A 387 -0.86 22.96 -13.42
C TYR A 387 -0.06 24.26 -13.32
N ASP A 388 -0.59 25.27 -12.63
CA ASP A 388 0.12 26.55 -12.45
C ASP A 388 1.43 26.37 -11.69
N THR A 389 1.43 25.54 -10.63
CA THR A 389 2.66 25.21 -9.89
C THR A 389 3.69 24.54 -10.80
N LEU A 390 3.28 23.57 -11.62
CA LEU A 390 4.19 22.91 -12.56
C LEU A 390 4.72 23.89 -13.62
N MET A 391 3.91 24.84 -14.07
CA MET A 391 4.36 25.91 -14.99
C MET A 391 5.42 26.81 -14.35
N GLN A 392 5.26 27.16 -13.05
CA GLN A 392 6.21 27.98 -12.30
C GLN A 392 7.55 27.29 -12.05
N LEU A 393 7.59 25.96 -11.99
CA LEU A 393 8.80 25.17 -11.79
C LEU A 393 9.66 25.02 -13.06
N ARG A 394 9.17 25.48 -14.22
CA ARG A 394 9.88 25.35 -15.48
C ARG A 394 11.19 26.14 -15.49
N PRO A 395 12.24 25.62 -16.13
CA PRO A 395 13.51 26.33 -16.26
C PRO A 395 13.33 27.62 -17.06
N ALA A 396 14.15 28.63 -16.75
CA ALA A 396 14.07 29.92 -17.40
C ALA A 396 14.33 29.83 -18.91
N GLU A 397 13.45 30.43 -19.70
CA GLU A 397 13.56 30.56 -21.16
C GLU A 397 14.09 31.94 -21.55
N GLN A 398 14.85 32.00 -22.66
CA GLN A 398 15.31 33.26 -23.22
C GLN A 398 14.15 34.04 -23.85
N PRO A 399 14.13 35.40 -23.77
CA PRO A 399 13.15 36.24 -24.47
C PRO A 399 13.10 35.94 -25.97
N ASP A 400 11.94 36.12 -26.61
CA ASP A 400 11.79 35.88 -28.04
C ASP A 400 12.48 37.00 -28.84
N PRO A 401 13.56 36.72 -29.59
CA PRO A 401 14.29 37.76 -30.29
C PRO A 401 13.53 38.29 -31.50
N ARG A 402 12.44 37.65 -31.95
CA ARG A 402 11.68 38.10 -33.13
C ARG A 402 10.67 39.20 -32.81
N ILE A 403 10.45 39.49 -31.53
CA ILE A 403 9.45 40.44 -31.06
C ILE A 403 10.16 41.64 -30.42
N LEU A 404 9.66 42.83 -30.69
CA LEU A 404 9.92 44.06 -29.95
C LEU A 404 8.61 44.51 -29.33
N LEU A 405 8.60 44.73 -28.02
CA LEU A 405 7.46 45.25 -27.30
C LEU A 405 7.65 46.75 -27.05
N VAL A 406 6.68 47.55 -27.51
CA VAL A 406 6.61 48.99 -27.31
C VAL A 406 5.56 49.27 -26.24
N GLU A 407 6.04 49.76 -25.10
CA GLU A 407 5.23 49.93 -23.90
C GLU A 407 4.70 51.36 -23.76
N ILE A 408 3.39 51.46 -23.54
CA ILE A 408 2.69 52.68 -23.18
C ILE A 408 2.33 52.58 -21.70
N ASN A 409 3.24 53.07 -20.86
CA ASN A 409 3.09 53.09 -19.41
C ASN A 409 2.24 54.27 -18.90
N GLU A 410 2.03 54.33 -17.59
CA GLU A 410 1.27 55.39 -16.90
C GLU A 410 1.81 56.80 -17.18
N SER A 411 3.13 56.99 -17.28
CA SER A 411 3.70 58.33 -17.50
C SER A 411 3.31 58.90 -18.86
N HIS A 412 3.14 58.06 -19.89
CA HIS A 412 2.66 58.52 -21.19
C HIS A 412 1.18 58.91 -21.15
N LEU A 413 0.34 58.18 -20.41
CA LEU A 413 -1.07 58.53 -20.24
C LEU A 413 -1.23 59.86 -19.49
N ASN A 414 -0.40 60.10 -18.47
CA ASN A 414 -0.37 61.37 -17.75
C ASN A 414 0.18 62.52 -18.61
N GLN A 415 1.13 62.25 -19.49
CA GLN A 415 1.76 63.26 -20.34
C GLN A 415 0.91 63.68 -21.54
N TYR A 416 0.31 62.70 -22.24
CA TYR A 416 -0.39 62.93 -23.51
C TYR A 416 -1.92 62.86 -23.39
N GLY A 417 -2.43 62.41 -22.25
CA GLY A 417 -3.85 62.15 -22.03
C GLY A 417 -4.25 60.69 -22.29
N ASN A 418 -5.46 60.34 -21.84
CA ASN A 418 -6.09 59.04 -22.08
C ASN A 418 -7.50 59.26 -22.63
N PRO A 419 -7.75 59.05 -23.94
CA PRO A 419 -6.86 58.44 -24.94
C PRO A 419 -5.72 59.37 -25.42
N ILE A 420 -4.58 58.77 -25.78
CA ILE A 420 -3.44 59.48 -26.40
C ILE A 420 -3.81 59.95 -27.82
N PRO A 421 -3.49 61.18 -28.25
CA PRO A 421 -3.80 61.68 -29.61
C PRO A 421 -3.17 60.86 -30.74
N ASP A 422 -3.88 60.76 -31.87
CA ASP A 422 -3.48 59.95 -33.03
C ASP A 422 -2.17 60.42 -33.67
N GLY A 423 -1.86 61.72 -33.61
CA GLY A 423 -0.62 62.29 -34.12
C GLY A 423 0.63 61.73 -33.45
N ILE A 424 0.55 61.31 -32.18
CA ILE A 424 1.67 60.68 -31.47
C ILE A 424 1.94 59.28 -32.02
N PHE A 425 0.88 58.50 -32.30
CA PHE A 425 1.03 57.19 -32.92
C PHE A 425 1.53 57.29 -34.35
N ALA A 426 1.05 58.26 -35.12
CA ALA A 426 1.56 58.52 -36.47
C ALA A 426 3.07 58.82 -36.45
N GLN A 427 3.53 59.71 -35.57
CA GLN A 427 4.96 60.03 -35.43
C GLN A 427 5.80 58.80 -35.03
N MET A 428 5.31 57.99 -34.10
CA MET A 428 5.97 56.75 -33.70
C MET A 428 6.04 55.75 -34.86
N LEU A 429 4.95 55.59 -35.63
CA LEU A 429 4.92 54.70 -36.79
C LEU A 429 5.86 55.19 -37.90
N ASP A 430 5.90 56.49 -38.19
CA ASP A 430 6.85 57.09 -39.15
C ASP A 430 8.31 56.76 -38.80
N LYS A 431 8.66 56.75 -37.50
CA LYS A 431 9.99 56.36 -37.03
C LYS A 431 10.25 54.86 -37.14
N LEU A 432 9.28 54.04 -36.72
CA LEU A 432 9.43 52.58 -36.78
C LEU A 432 9.55 52.08 -38.22
N GLU A 433 8.75 52.61 -39.14
CA GLU A 433 8.75 52.21 -40.56
C GLU A 433 10.11 52.45 -41.25
N GLN A 434 10.86 53.48 -40.85
CA GLN A 434 12.21 53.74 -41.37
C GLN A 434 13.16 52.56 -41.15
N TYR A 435 12.95 51.80 -40.07
CA TYR A 435 13.75 50.63 -39.72
C TYR A 435 13.23 49.33 -40.35
N LYS A 436 12.18 49.38 -41.16
CA LYS A 436 11.62 48.23 -41.92
C LYS A 436 11.23 47.04 -41.04
N PRO A 437 10.26 47.20 -40.11
CA PRO A 437 9.69 46.09 -39.39
C PRO A 437 8.94 45.17 -40.35
N ARG A 438 8.80 43.90 -39.96
CA ARG A 438 8.08 42.92 -40.78
C ARG A 438 6.57 43.02 -40.60
N VAL A 439 6.15 43.17 -39.35
CA VAL A 439 4.75 43.32 -38.95
C VAL A 439 4.70 44.27 -37.78
N ILE A 440 3.75 45.20 -37.80
CA ILE A 440 3.46 46.09 -36.68
C ILE A 440 2.05 45.74 -36.19
N GLY A 441 1.93 45.31 -34.95
CA GLY A 441 0.66 45.14 -34.27
C GLY A 441 0.39 46.32 -33.36
N LEU A 442 -0.70 47.05 -33.59
CA LEU A 442 -1.16 48.13 -32.73
C LEU A 442 -2.33 47.64 -31.86
N ASP A 443 -2.03 47.26 -30.61
CA ASP A 443 -2.97 46.80 -29.59
C ASP A 443 -3.61 47.99 -28.85
N ILE A 444 -4.17 48.92 -29.62
CA ILE A 444 -4.82 50.13 -29.13
C ILE A 444 -6.11 50.33 -29.94
N TYR A 445 -7.24 50.44 -29.24
CA TYR A 445 -8.52 50.67 -29.90
C TYR A 445 -8.60 52.07 -30.51
N ARG A 446 -9.02 52.12 -31.78
CA ARG A 446 -9.19 53.35 -32.57
C ARG A 446 -10.46 53.28 -33.42
N ASP A 447 -11.60 53.12 -32.75
CA ASP A 447 -12.92 53.13 -33.38
C ASP A 447 -13.37 54.54 -33.77
N ARG A 448 -12.83 55.57 -33.11
CA ARG A 448 -13.08 57.00 -33.34
C ARG A 448 -11.76 57.76 -33.57
N PRO A 449 -11.77 58.84 -34.37
CA PRO A 449 -10.62 59.73 -34.54
C PRO A 449 -10.27 60.46 -33.23
N GLU A 450 -9.00 60.48 -32.84
CA GLU A 450 -8.49 61.22 -31.68
C GLU A 450 -7.54 62.35 -32.12
N GLU A 451 -8.04 63.58 -32.15
CA GLU A 451 -7.25 64.74 -32.60
C GLU A 451 -6.26 65.24 -31.54
N PRO A 452 -5.14 65.89 -31.96
CA PRO A 452 -4.73 66.15 -33.34
C PRO A 452 -4.03 64.97 -34.02
N GLY A 453 -4.19 64.87 -35.35
CA GLY A 453 -3.39 64.00 -36.20
C GLY A 453 -4.08 62.73 -36.69
N SER A 454 -5.41 62.67 -36.59
CA SER A 454 -6.18 61.48 -37.00
C SER A 454 -6.00 61.13 -38.48
N ALA A 455 -5.88 62.13 -39.36
CA ALA A 455 -5.65 61.94 -40.78
C ALA A 455 -4.27 61.30 -41.09
N ALA A 456 -3.25 61.61 -40.29
CA ALA A 456 -1.92 61.03 -40.43
C ALA A 456 -1.96 59.54 -40.07
N LEU A 457 -2.55 59.18 -38.91
CA LEU A 457 -2.71 57.79 -38.51
C LEU A 457 -3.59 56.99 -39.48
N ALA A 458 -4.69 57.58 -39.96
CA ALA A 458 -5.54 56.98 -40.99
C ALA A 458 -4.76 56.68 -42.28
N SER A 459 -3.80 57.54 -42.64
CA SER A 459 -2.93 57.31 -43.80
C SER A 459 -2.03 56.10 -43.61
N HIS A 460 -1.47 55.86 -42.41
CA HIS A 460 -0.74 54.63 -42.09
C HIS A 460 -1.62 53.38 -42.26
N PHE A 461 -2.84 53.41 -41.74
CA PHE A 461 -3.78 52.29 -41.89
C PHE A 461 -4.08 51.95 -43.36
N GLN A 462 -4.13 52.94 -44.24
CA GLN A 462 -4.34 52.72 -45.68
C GLN A 462 -3.08 52.25 -46.40
N ARG A 463 -1.93 52.88 -46.14
CA ARG A 463 -0.70 52.72 -46.93
C ARG A 463 0.18 51.55 -46.48
N ASP A 464 0.23 51.26 -45.18
CA ASP A 464 1.13 50.24 -44.64
C ASP A 464 0.44 48.87 -44.65
N ASN A 465 0.97 47.94 -45.45
CA ASN A 465 0.48 46.57 -45.52
C ASN A 465 0.91 45.70 -44.32
N ASN A 466 1.85 46.18 -43.50
CA ASN A 466 2.40 45.45 -42.36
C ASN A 466 1.73 45.85 -41.03
N LEU A 467 0.91 46.90 -41.01
CA LEU A 467 0.17 47.37 -39.83
C LEU A 467 -1.13 46.59 -39.64
N ILE A 468 -1.28 45.97 -38.47
CA ILE A 468 -2.45 45.21 -38.03
C ILE A 468 -3.11 45.95 -36.87
N ALA A 469 -4.42 46.17 -36.99
CA ALA A 469 -5.23 46.85 -35.99
C ALA A 469 -6.13 45.88 -35.20
N VAL A 470 -6.60 46.34 -34.04
CA VAL A 470 -7.49 45.58 -33.16
C VAL A 470 -8.96 45.94 -33.33
N CYS A 471 -9.82 44.98 -32.99
CA CYS A 471 -11.23 45.18 -32.70
C CYS A 471 -11.67 44.25 -31.57
N ASN A 472 -12.89 44.43 -31.06
CA ASN A 472 -13.46 43.57 -30.03
C ASN A 472 -14.88 43.14 -30.42
N VAL A 473 -15.21 41.87 -30.19
CA VAL A 473 -16.53 41.31 -30.48
C VAL A 473 -17.49 41.57 -29.31
N PRO A 474 -18.78 41.85 -29.57
CA PRO A 474 -19.77 42.04 -28.52
C PRO A 474 -19.95 40.79 -27.67
N GLU A 475 -20.11 40.99 -26.36
CA GLU A 475 -20.45 39.92 -25.45
C GLU A 475 -21.96 39.62 -25.54
N ALA A 476 -22.30 38.36 -25.83
CA ALA A 476 -23.68 37.95 -26.01
C ALA A 476 -24.51 38.23 -24.75
N ASN A 477 -25.67 38.87 -24.92
CA ASN A 477 -26.59 39.24 -23.83
C ASN A 477 -26.03 40.24 -22.80
N ASN A 478 -24.93 40.94 -23.10
CA ASN A 478 -24.39 41.99 -22.25
C ASN A 478 -24.43 43.36 -22.97
N PRO A 479 -25.47 44.19 -22.75
CA PRO A 479 -25.59 45.50 -23.41
C PRO A 479 -24.46 46.47 -23.04
N ASN A 480 -23.73 46.23 -21.93
CA ASN A 480 -22.61 47.05 -21.51
C ASN A 480 -21.30 46.73 -22.27
N LYS A 481 -21.28 45.69 -23.11
CA LYS A 481 -20.13 45.34 -23.96
C LYS A 481 -20.57 45.17 -25.42
N PRO A 482 -20.87 46.27 -26.13
CA PRO A 482 -21.34 46.25 -27.52
C PRO A 482 -20.27 45.87 -28.55
N GLY A 483 -19.05 45.54 -28.11
CA GLY A 483 -17.89 45.37 -28.98
C GLY A 483 -17.30 46.70 -29.44
N ILE A 484 -16.06 46.66 -29.92
CA ILE A 484 -15.33 47.84 -30.39
C ILE A 484 -15.00 47.66 -31.87
N LYS A 485 -15.33 48.66 -32.68
CA LYS A 485 -15.09 48.63 -34.13
C LYS A 485 -13.60 48.86 -34.45
N SER A 486 -13.10 48.21 -35.49
CA SER A 486 -11.80 48.56 -36.05
C SER A 486 -11.82 49.94 -36.73
N PRO A 487 -10.65 50.57 -36.94
CA PRO A 487 -10.54 51.77 -37.79
C PRO A 487 -11.13 51.50 -39.19
N ARG A 488 -11.91 52.44 -39.74
CA ARG A 488 -12.67 52.26 -41.00
C ARG A 488 -11.78 52.00 -42.22
N GLN A 489 -10.50 52.33 -42.13
CA GLN A 489 -9.53 52.34 -43.22
C GLN A 489 -8.70 51.05 -43.33
N VAL A 490 -8.85 50.10 -42.39
CA VAL A 490 -8.05 48.86 -42.37
C VAL A 490 -8.85 47.71 -43.03
N PRO A 491 -8.28 46.98 -44.00
CA PRO A 491 -8.90 45.79 -44.59
C PRO A 491 -9.08 44.65 -43.56
N ASN A 492 -10.13 43.83 -43.72
CA ASN A 492 -10.47 42.74 -42.78
C ASN A 492 -9.34 41.72 -42.53
N ASN A 493 -8.44 41.51 -43.49
CA ASN A 493 -7.29 40.62 -43.32
C ASN A 493 -6.15 41.22 -42.47
N ARG A 494 -6.20 42.52 -42.16
CA ARG A 494 -5.26 43.24 -41.28
C ARG A 494 -5.94 43.68 -39.97
N ILE A 495 -7.03 43.03 -39.62
CA ILE A 495 -7.77 43.23 -38.38
C ILE A 495 -7.80 41.92 -37.61
N GLY A 496 -7.51 41.97 -36.32
CA GLY A 496 -7.66 40.82 -35.43
C GLY A 496 -8.37 41.19 -34.13
N PHE A 497 -9.15 40.26 -33.59
CA PHE A 497 -9.90 40.50 -32.36
C PHE A 497 -9.03 40.26 -31.12
N THR A 498 -9.29 40.99 -30.05
CA THR A 498 -8.53 40.90 -28.77
C THR A 498 -9.23 40.05 -27.70
N ASP A 499 -10.44 39.56 -27.99
CA ASP A 499 -11.25 38.74 -27.09
C ASP A 499 -10.48 37.61 -26.39
N LEU A 500 -10.69 37.51 -25.08
CA LEU A 500 -10.02 36.56 -24.18
C LEU A 500 -11.01 35.56 -23.62
N VAL A 501 -10.52 34.37 -23.31
CA VAL A 501 -11.29 33.34 -22.63
C VAL A 501 -10.59 33.01 -21.32
N VAL A 502 -11.14 33.54 -20.23
CA VAL A 502 -10.58 33.42 -18.88
C VAL A 502 -11.21 32.23 -18.16
N ASP A 503 -10.43 31.51 -17.35
CA ASP A 503 -10.92 30.40 -16.53
C ASP A 503 -11.76 30.90 -15.34
N PRO A 504 -12.57 30.05 -14.68
CA PRO A 504 -13.43 30.45 -13.55
C PRO A 504 -12.69 31.07 -12.36
N ASP A 505 -11.39 30.85 -12.23
CA ASP A 505 -10.50 31.41 -11.21
C ASP A 505 -9.78 32.69 -11.68
N GLU A 506 -10.28 33.32 -12.76
CA GLU A 506 -9.76 34.55 -13.36
C GLU A 506 -8.35 34.45 -13.97
N VAL A 507 -7.77 33.25 -14.05
CA VAL A 507 -6.46 33.03 -14.65
C VAL A 507 -6.61 32.72 -16.14
N LEU A 508 -5.83 33.42 -16.96
CA LEU A 508 -5.79 33.19 -18.39
C LEU A 508 -4.86 32.03 -18.72
N ARG A 509 -5.42 30.86 -19.07
CA ARG A 509 -4.65 29.67 -19.49
C ARG A 509 -4.90 29.27 -20.94
N ARG A 510 -5.88 29.89 -21.60
CA ARG A 510 -6.36 29.51 -22.93
C ARG A 510 -6.06 30.59 -23.96
N HIS A 511 -5.74 30.15 -25.17
CA HIS A 511 -5.52 30.99 -26.34
C HIS A 511 -6.62 30.73 -27.36
N LEU A 512 -7.47 31.74 -27.55
CA LEU A 512 -8.44 31.78 -28.64
C LEU A 512 -7.73 32.19 -29.95
N LEU A 513 -7.60 31.24 -30.88
CA LEU A 513 -6.91 31.47 -32.16
C LEU A 513 -7.83 32.15 -33.18
N PHE A 514 -9.05 31.63 -33.32
CA PHE A 514 -10.05 32.17 -34.23
C PHE A 514 -11.46 31.82 -33.77
N MET A 515 -12.46 32.56 -34.22
CA MET A 515 -13.87 32.26 -33.96
C MET A 515 -14.71 32.46 -35.21
N PRO A 516 -15.90 31.82 -35.31
CA PRO A 516 -16.86 32.12 -36.36
C PRO A 516 -17.22 33.61 -36.36
N LEU A 517 -17.48 34.17 -37.54
CA LEU A 517 -17.96 35.55 -37.65
C LEU A 517 -19.28 35.70 -36.90
N VAL A 518 -19.35 36.67 -36.00
CA VAL A 518 -20.56 36.99 -35.25
C VAL A 518 -21.44 37.93 -36.09
N PRO A 519 -22.70 37.56 -36.38
CA PRO A 519 -23.61 38.44 -37.11
C PRO A 519 -23.77 39.79 -36.42
N ASN A 520 -23.79 40.87 -37.19
CA ASN A 520 -23.92 42.25 -36.69
C ASN A 520 -22.82 42.72 -35.73
N SER A 521 -21.69 41.99 -35.66
CA SER A 521 -20.54 42.42 -34.87
C SER A 521 -19.82 43.62 -35.53
N PRO A 522 -19.40 44.65 -34.77
CA PRO A 522 -18.51 45.71 -35.24
C PRO A 522 -17.10 45.19 -35.62
N CYS A 523 -16.74 43.99 -35.18
CA CYS A 523 -15.45 43.36 -35.44
C CYS A 523 -15.62 42.25 -36.49
N LEU A 524 -15.12 42.50 -37.72
CA LEU A 524 -15.36 41.70 -38.93
C LEU A 524 -14.21 40.75 -39.26
N THR A 525 -13.63 40.11 -38.26
CA THR A 525 -12.49 39.20 -38.42
C THR A 525 -12.75 37.85 -37.76
N LYS A 526 -12.21 36.79 -38.37
CA LYS A 526 -12.25 35.44 -37.82
C LYS A 526 -11.08 35.15 -36.89
N PHE A 527 -9.97 35.89 -37.00
CA PHE A 527 -8.72 35.56 -36.31
C PHE A 527 -8.48 36.51 -35.13
N SER A 528 -7.89 35.99 -34.06
CA SER A 528 -7.40 36.85 -32.99
C SER A 528 -6.24 37.71 -33.46
N PHE A 529 -6.04 38.84 -32.82
CA PHE A 529 -4.97 39.79 -33.09
C PHE A 529 -3.59 39.11 -33.14
N SER A 530 -3.28 38.33 -32.11
CA SER A 530 -2.04 37.53 -32.07
C SER A 530 -1.93 36.51 -33.21
N SER A 531 -3.04 35.87 -33.61
CA SER A 531 -3.03 34.93 -34.74
C SER A 531 -2.80 35.64 -36.06
N GLN A 532 -3.42 36.81 -36.29
CA GLN A 532 -3.18 37.60 -37.49
C GLN A 532 -1.71 38.02 -37.60
N ILE A 533 -1.13 38.55 -36.53
CA ILE A 533 0.29 38.95 -36.50
C ILE A 533 1.20 37.77 -36.83
N ALA A 534 0.99 36.62 -36.20
CA ALA A 534 1.79 35.43 -36.46
C ALA A 534 1.64 34.94 -37.90
N LEU A 535 0.42 34.89 -38.44
CA LEU A 535 0.14 34.47 -39.81
C LEU A 535 0.79 35.42 -40.84
N HIS A 536 0.67 36.73 -40.65
CA HIS A 536 1.30 37.73 -41.52
C HIS A 536 2.82 37.62 -41.47
N TYR A 537 3.41 37.49 -40.28
CA TYR A 537 4.86 37.33 -40.13
C TYR A 537 5.37 36.06 -40.83
N LEU A 538 4.70 34.93 -40.62
CA LEU A 538 5.07 33.64 -41.22
C LEU A 538 4.89 33.64 -42.75
N ALA A 539 3.80 34.24 -43.26
CA ALA A 539 3.54 34.37 -44.68
C ALA A 539 4.57 35.29 -45.34
N ALA A 540 4.85 36.44 -44.73
CA ALA A 540 5.79 37.41 -45.28
C ALA A 540 7.22 36.86 -45.24
N THR A 541 7.72 36.43 -44.09
CA THR A 541 9.14 36.08 -43.89
C THR A 541 9.49 34.69 -44.41
N HIS A 542 8.59 33.73 -44.24
CA HIS A 542 8.88 32.31 -44.49
C HIS A 542 8.01 31.69 -45.58
N ARG A 543 7.09 32.45 -46.19
CA ARG A 543 6.13 31.96 -47.20
C ARG A 543 5.28 30.79 -46.70
N ILE A 544 5.02 30.75 -45.39
CA ILE A 544 4.19 29.72 -44.76
C ILE A 544 2.76 30.21 -44.76
N GLN A 545 1.85 29.42 -45.35
CA GLN A 545 0.42 29.68 -45.33
C GLN A 545 -0.31 28.67 -44.46
N GLN A 546 -1.46 29.09 -43.93
CA GLN A 546 -2.36 28.21 -43.19
C GLN A 546 -2.94 27.13 -44.09
N LYS A 547 -3.11 25.94 -43.52
CA LYS A 547 -3.81 24.81 -44.11
C LYS A 547 -4.82 24.26 -43.11
N THR A 548 -5.79 23.52 -43.61
CA THR A 548 -6.76 22.79 -42.79
C THR A 548 -6.58 21.31 -43.08
N THR A 549 -6.45 20.49 -42.02
CA THR A 549 -6.34 19.03 -42.17
C THR A 549 -7.67 18.42 -42.61
N PRO A 550 -7.69 17.14 -43.08
CA PRO A 550 -8.94 16.44 -43.35
C PRO A 550 -9.89 16.38 -42.14
N GLU A 551 -9.37 16.34 -40.91
CA GLU A 551 -10.17 16.43 -39.68
C GLU A 551 -10.60 17.86 -39.29
N GLN A 552 -10.46 18.84 -40.19
CA GLN A 552 -10.77 20.25 -39.96
C GLN A 552 -9.90 20.94 -38.90
N GLU A 553 -8.68 20.44 -38.66
CA GLU A 553 -7.75 21.03 -37.70
C GLU A 553 -6.89 22.13 -38.35
N PHE A 554 -6.54 23.15 -37.56
CA PHE A 554 -5.69 24.24 -38.00
C PHE A 554 -4.23 23.80 -38.07
N GLN A 555 -3.60 23.97 -39.24
CA GLN A 555 -2.24 23.54 -39.51
C GLN A 555 -1.39 24.67 -40.08
N LEU A 556 -0.16 24.79 -39.58
CA LEU A 556 0.89 25.64 -40.14
C LEU A 556 2.13 24.80 -40.41
N ARG A 557 2.55 24.77 -41.69
CA ARG A 557 3.62 23.87 -42.17
C ARG A 557 3.28 22.41 -41.85
N ASP A 558 3.98 21.79 -40.91
CA ASP A 558 3.80 20.42 -40.43
C ASP A 558 3.25 20.37 -39.00
N ILE A 559 3.00 21.51 -38.36
CA ILE A 559 2.48 21.60 -36.99
C ILE A 559 0.97 21.71 -37.00
N ILE A 560 0.31 20.85 -36.23
CA ILE A 560 -1.14 20.83 -36.04
C ILE A 560 -1.48 21.40 -34.67
N PHE A 561 -2.34 22.43 -34.64
CA PHE A 561 -2.80 23.06 -33.42
C PHE A 561 -4.09 22.38 -32.97
N LYS A 562 -4.00 21.31 -32.17
CA LYS A 562 -5.18 20.56 -31.74
C LYS A 562 -6.08 21.42 -30.82
N PRO A 563 -7.39 21.50 -31.09
CA PRO A 563 -8.29 22.29 -30.26
C PRO A 563 -8.56 21.62 -28.92
N LEU A 564 -8.82 22.42 -27.88
CA LEU A 564 -9.35 21.94 -26.61
C LEU A 564 -10.80 21.49 -26.80
N ALA A 565 -11.04 20.18 -26.73
CA ALA A 565 -12.37 19.62 -26.87
C ALA A 565 -13.19 19.76 -25.56
N ALA A 566 -14.51 19.81 -25.69
CA ALA A 566 -15.40 19.78 -24.52
C ALA A 566 -15.21 18.47 -23.74
N ASN A 567 -15.18 18.54 -22.41
CA ASN A 567 -14.94 17.40 -21.50
C ASN A 567 -13.58 16.70 -21.70
N THR A 568 -12.57 17.42 -22.19
CA THR A 568 -11.18 16.91 -22.23
C THR A 568 -10.33 17.50 -21.12
N GLY A 569 -9.52 16.62 -20.50
CA GLY A 569 -8.70 16.96 -19.36
C GLY A 569 -9.52 17.49 -18.18
N VAL A 570 -9.10 18.66 -17.70
CA VAL A 570 -9.58 19.30 -16.47
C VAL A 570 -10.85 20.14 -16.69
N TYR A 571 -11.17 20.51 -17.94
CA TYR A 571 -12.30 21.37 -18.27
C TYR A 571 -13.59 20.55 -18.43
N GLN A 572 -14.20 20.20 -17.30
CA GLN A 572 -15.46 19.46 -17.22
C GLN A 572 -16.63 20.44 -17.30
N SER A 573 -17.49 20.31 -18.32
CA SER A 573 -18.55 21.28 -18.66
C SER A 573 -18.05 22.73 -18.81
N LEU A 574 -17.78 23.18 -20.05
CA LEU A 574 -17.60 24.60 -20.33
C LEU A 574 -18.96 25.30 -20.18
N PRO A 575 -19.20 26.15 -19.15
CA PRO A 575 -20.42 26.92 -19.08
C PRO A 575 -20.34 28.00 -20.18
N GLY A 576 -21.34 28.03 -21.07
CA GLY A 576 -21.36 28.95 -22.20
C GLY A 576 -20.68 28.36 -23.45
N LYS A 577 -21.44 28.41 -24.56
CA LYS A 577 -21.12 27.92 -25.91
C LYS A 577 -19.62 28.02 -26.26
N ARG A 578 -19.10 26.98 -26.93
CA ARG A 578 -17.78 26.95 -27.60
C ARG A 578 -17.53 28.25 -28.37
N VAL A 579 -16.81 29.21 -27.77
CA VAL A 579 -16.38 30.41 -28.50
C VAL A 579 -15.10 30.05 -29.23
N GLY A 580 -15.24 29.73 -30.52
CA GLY A 580 -14.12 29.55 -31.44
C GLY A 580 -13.17 28.39 -31.12
N TYR A 581 -11.97 28.50 -31.68
CA TYR A 581 -10.91 27.51 -31.68
C TYR A 581 -9.87 27.85 -30.62
N GLN A 582 -9.87 27.08 -29.53
CA GLN A 582 -9.08 27.35 -28.33
C GLN A 582 -7.98 26.30 -28.15
N ILE A 583 -6.81 26.72 -27.70
CA ILE A 583 -5.70 25.85 -27.29
C ILE A 583 -5.16 26.28 -25.93
N LEU A 584 -4.34 25.45 -25.28
CA LEU A 584 -3.63 25.86 -24.07
C LEU A 584 -2.53 26.86 -24.41
N LEU A 585 -2.38 27.88 -23.56
CA LEU A 585 -1.34 28.89 -23.67
C LEU A 585 -0.08 28.41 -22.94
N ASN A 586 0.94 28.08 -23.71
CA ASN A 586 2.28 27.76 -23.27
C ASN A 586 3.08 29.06 -23.08
N TYR A 587 2.87 29.72 -21.94
CA TYR A 587 3.66 30.86 -21.53
C TYR A 587 5.17 30.54 -21.53
N ARG A 588 5.97 31.54 -21.85
CA ARG A 588 7.43 31.45 -21.84
C ARG A 588 7.90 31.72 -20.41
N ALA A 589 8.69 30.82 -19.83
CA ALA A 589 9.19 30.95 -18.47
C ALA A 589 10.32 32.00 -18.40
N SER A 590 10.02 33.28 -18.68
CA SER A 590 11.01 34.36 -18.71
C SER A 590 10.53 35.58 -17.94
N LYS A 591 11.45 36.37 -17.39
CA LYS A 591 11.10 37.63 -16.71
C LYS A 591 10.50 38.64 -17.69
N THR A 592 11.03 38.69 -18.91
CA THR A 592 10.51 39.52 -20.01
C THR A 592 10.28 38.64 -21.23
N ILE A 593 9.16 38.86 -21.94
CA ILE A 593 8.81 38.05 -23.12
C ILE A 593 9.70 38.40 -24.33
N ALA A 594 10.12 39.65 -24.44
CA ALA A 594 10.82 40.19 -25.59
C ALA A 594 11.63 41.42 -25.15
N GLN A 595 12.44 41.97 -26.06
CA GLN A 595 13.03 43.29 -25.86
C GLN A 595 11.90 44.32 -25.68
N GLN A 596 11.98 45.12 -24.62
CA GLN A 596 11.00 46.15 -24.30
C GLN A 596 11.62 47.54 -24.51
N VAL A 597 10.85 48.45 -25.09
CA VAL A 597 11.16 49.88 -25.24
C VAL A 597 9.91 50.70 -24.95
N THR A 598 10.05 51.94 -24.53
CA THR A 598 8.90 52.81 -24.29
C THR A 598 8.51 53.61 -25.53
N LEU A 599 7.28 54.12 -25.57
CA LEU A 599 6.85 55.11 -26.57
C LEU A 599 7.84 56.29 -26.65
N THR A 600 8.29 56.81 -25.50
CA THR A 600 9.26 57.90 -25.42
C THR A 600 10.60 57.54 -26.07
N ASP A 601 11.09 56.32 -25.87
CA ASP A 601 12.37 55.88 -26.46
C ASP A 601 12.32 55.92 -27.98
N ILE A 602 11.20 55.56 -28.59
CA ILE A 602 11.01 55.63 -30.04
C ILE A 602 10.95 57.08 -30.50
N LEU A 603 10.12 57.90 -29.85
CA LEU A 603 9.95 59.32 -30.22
C LEU A 603 11.26 60.11 -30.08
N GLN A 604 12.17 59.69 -29.19
CA GLN A 604 13.48 60.32 -28.98
C GLN A 604 14.65 59.65 -29.74
N ASP A 605 14.38 58.70 -30.65
CA ASP A 605 15.40 57.94 -31.39
C ASP A 605 16.40 57.17 -30.48
N LYS A 606 15.97 56.78 -29.28
CA LYS A 606 16.75 55.99 -28.31
C LYS A 606 16.56 54.48 -28.49
N ILE A 607 16.45 54.02 -29.73
CA ILE A 607 16.27 52.60 -30.05
C ILE A 607 17.35 52.11 -31.00
N ASN A 608 17.79 50.86 -30.84
CA ASN A 608 18.69 50.24 -31.80
C ASN A 608 17.88 49.78 -33.03
N PRO A 609 18.23 50.19 -34.26
CA PRO A 609 17.54 49.75 -35.49
C PRO A 609 17.44 48.23 -35.64
N ALA A 610 18.42 47.50 -35.12
CA ALA A 610 18.45 46.03 -35.15
C ALA A 610 17.32 45.37 -34.35
N TRP A 611 16.70 46.09 -33.41
CA TRP A 611 15.54 45.64 -32.65
C TRP A 611 14.22 45.77 -33.41
N VAL A 612 14.18 46.53 -34.52
CA VAL A 612 12.96 46.75 -35.31
C VAL A 612 13.03 46.01 -36.64
N LYS A 613 14.18 46.05 -37.30
CA LYS A 613 14.37 45.52 -38.65
C LYS A 613 14.03 44.03 -38.75
N ASP A 614 13.14 43.69 -39.69
CA ASP A 614 12.66 42.33 -39.97
C ASP A 614 11.99 41.62 -38.78
N ARG A 615 11.61 42.36 -37.73
CA ARG A 615 10.96 41.86 -36.52
C ARG A 615 9.48 42.21 -36.46
N ILE A 616 8.78 41.55 -35.53
CA ILE A 616 7.42 41.88 -35.13
C ILE A 616 7.50 42.98 -34.08
N VAL A 617 6.84 44.11 -34.32
CA VAL A 617 6.71 45.19 -33.34
C VAL A 617 5.31 45.17 -32.77
N LEU A 618 5.17 44.96 -31.47
CA LEU A 618 3.89 44.99 -30.75
C LEU A 618 3.82 46.25 -29.91
N ILE A 619 2.78 47.06 -30.10
CA ILE A 619 2.58 48.30 -29.38
C ILE A 619 1.31 48.19 -28.55
N GLY A 620 1.37 48.50 -27.26
CA GLY A 620 0.18 48.46 -26.40
C GLY A 620 0.40 49.04 -25.01
N GLY A 621 -0.71 49.12 -24.27
CA GLY A 621 -0.73 49.62 -22.89
C GLY A 621 -0.08 48.66 -21.90
N THR A 622 0.73 49.20 -20.98
CA THR A 622 1.28 48.46 -19.84
C THR A 622 0.96 49.11 -18.49
N ALA A 623 0.15 50.18 -18.52
CA ALA A 623 -0.34 50.90 -17.35
C ALA A 623 -1.21 50.00 -16.44
N PRO A 624 -0.87 49.86 -15.15
CA PRO A 624 -1.65 49.05 -14.20
C PRO A 624 -3.07 49.55 -13.96
N THR A 625 -3.34 50.84 -14.21
CA THR A 625 -4.65 51.49 -14.05
C THR A 625 -5.65 51.14 -15.16
N THR A 626 -5.19 50.47 -16.22
CA THR A 626 -6.04 50.04 -17.31
C THR A 626 -6.70 48.69 -17.01
N ASP A 627 -7.93 48.50 -17.51
CA ASP A 627 -8.68 47.23 -17.38
C ASP A 627 -8.08 46.07 -18.21
N ASP A 628 -6.92 46.27 -18.85
CA ASP A 628 -6.25 45.32 -19.73
C ASP A 628 -5.12 44.54 -19.01
N ASN A 629 -5.37 44.10 -17.77
CA ASN A 629 -4.41 43.39 -16.93
C ASN A 629 -5.00 42.08 -16.39
N PHE A 630 -4.31 40.94 -16.60
CA PHE A 630 -4.88 39.61 -16.31
C PHE A 630 -3.97 38.74 -15.45
N TYR A 631 -4.60 37.86 -14.65
CA TYR A 631 -3.86 36.82 -13.95
C TYR A 631 -3.39 35.74 -14.93
N THR A 632 -2.21 35.19 -14.65
CA THR A 632 -1.58 34.13 -15.44
C THR A 632 -1.08 33.03 -14.51
N PRO A 633 -0.68 31.86 -15.04
CA PRO A 633 -0.05 30.82 -14.24
C PRO A 633 1.19 31.27 -13.45
N TYR A 634 1.84 32.38 -13.82
CA TYR A 634 3.01 32.93 -13.13
C TYR A 634 2.68 34.04 -12.13
N SER A 635 1.42 34.52 -12.07
CA SER A 635 1.01 35.63 -11.21
C SER A 635 1.16 35.36 -9.70
N SER A 636 1.18 34.09 -9.28
CA SER A 636 1.45 33.72 -7.89
C SER A 636 2.92 33.36 -7.60
N GLY A 637 3.82 33.53 -8.58
CA GLY A 637 5.25 33.20 -8.49
C GLY A 637 6.16 34.45 -8.53
N GLN A 638 7.46 34.25 -8.77
CA GLN A 638 8.45 35.33 -8.86
C GLN A 638 8.46 36.06 -10.23
N TRP A 639 7.28 36.39 -10.75
CA TRP A 639 7.14 37.13 -12.00
C TRP A 639 7.09 38.64 -11.75
N PRO A 640 7.58 39.49 -12.67
CA PRO A 640 7.63 40.94 -12.43
C PRO A 640 6.25 41.61 -12.44
N TYR A 641 5.22 40.89 -12.88
CA TYR A 641 3.85 41.38 -12.94
C TYR A 641 2.95 40.59 -11.98
N GLN A 642 2.21 41.29 -11.13
CA GLN A 642 1.11 40.68 -10.37
C GLN A 642 -0.04 40.29 -11.32
N LYS A 643 -0.38 41.17 -12.26
CA LYS A 643 -1.24 40.92 -13.41
C LYS A 643 -0.49 41.32 -14.68
N ALA A 644 -0.45 40.44 -15.67
CA ALA A 644 0.26 40.71 -16.92
C ALA A 644 -0.56 41.65 -17.82
N PRO A 645 0.06 42.69 -18.41
CA PRO A 645 -0.60 43.55 -19.38
C PRO A 645 -1.07 42.77 -20.62
N GLY A 646 -2.17 43.21 -21.24
CA GLY A 646 -2.78 42.57 -22.40
C GLY A 646 -1.80 42.44 -23.57
N VAL A 647 -1.01 43.49 -23.85
CA VAL A 647 0.01 43.46 -24.91
C VAL A 647 1.11 42.43 -24.65
N VAL A 648 1.47 42.19 -23.38
CA VAL A 648 2.44 41.15 -22.98
C VAL A 648 1.85 39.76 -23.24
N ILE A 649 0.55 39.58 -22.97
CA ILE A 649 -0.17 38.35 -23.28
C ILE A 649 -0.27 38.13 -24.79
N GLN A 650 -0.51 39.17 -25.59
CA GLN A 650 -0.47 39.07 -27.05
C GLN A 650 0.92 38.65 -27.53
N ALA A 651 2.00 39.20 -26.96
CA ALA A 651 3.36 38.79 -27.28
C ALA A 651 3.62 37.30 -26.98
N HIS A 652 3.14 36.79 -25.84
CA HIS A 652 3.21 35.35 -25.54
C HIS A 652 2.44 34.50 -26.57
N LYS A 653 1.24 34.92 -26.94
CA LYS A 653 0.41 34.23 -27.95
C LYS A 653 1.05 34.22 -29.34
N VAL A 654 1.64 35.35 -29.77
CA VAL A 654 2.41 35.42 -31.02
C VAL A 654 3.64 34.53 -30.94
N SER A 655 4.44 34.65 -29.87
CA SER A 655 5.65 33.84 -29.64
C SER A 655 5.33 32.35 -29.66
N GLN A 656 4.20 31.92 -29.07
CA GLN A 656 3.76 30.52 -29.11
C GLN A 656 3.58 30.01 -30.55
N ILE A 657 2.83 30.72 -31.38
CA ILE A 657 2.54 30.28 -32.75
C ILE A 657 3.84 30.23 -33.57
N ILE A 658 4.64 31.30 -33.55
CA ILE A 658 5.87 31.36 -34.36
C ILE A 658 6.92 30.37 -33.86
N SER A 659 7.08 30.20 -32.55
CA SER A 659 8.07 29.26 -31.98
C SER A 659 7.68 27.81 -32.23
N ALA A 660 6.38 27.49 -32.22
CA ALA A 660 5.93 26.15 -32.56
C ALA A 660 6.25 25.80 -34.02
N VAL A 661 6.00 26.74 -34.94
CA VAL A 661 6.20 26.53 -36.38
C VAL A 661 7.67 26.55 -36.80
N LEU A 662 8.46 27.48 -36.26
CA LEU A 662 9.84 27.71 -36.66
C LEU A 662 10.84 26.92 -35.81
N ASP A 663 10.64 26.89 -34.49
CA ASP A 663 11.61 26.34 -33.52
C ASP A 663 11.19 24.97 -32.97
N LYS A 664 10.03 24.44 -33.38
CA LYS A 664 9.43 23.21 -32.85
C LYS A 664 9.18 23.26 -31.34
N ARG A 665 8.95 24.45 -30.77
CA ARG A 665 8.56 24.61 -29.37
C ARG A 665 7.24 23.86 -29.14
N PRO A 666 7.15 22.98 -28.12
CA PRO A 666 5.98 22.12 -27.93
C PRO A 666 4.72 22.94 -27.65
N LEU A 667 3.61 22.54 -28.25
CA LEU A 667 2.27 23.02 -27.89
C LEU A 667 1.73 22.16 -26.75
N LEU A 668 1.12 22.79 -25.76
CA LEU A 668 0.52 22.07 -24.63
C LEU A 668 -0.75 21.34 -25.11
N GLN A 669 -0.78 20.04 -24.87
CA GLN A 669 -1.87 19.14 -25.21
C GLN A 669 -2.28 18.34 -23.98
N VAL A 670 -3.56 17.95 -23.94
CA VAL A 670 -4.10 17.02 -22.96
C VAL A 670 -4.26 15.64 -23.60
N TRP A 671 -4.18 14.59 -22.79
CA TRP A 671 -4.40 13.23 -23.27
C TRP A 671 -5.87 12.94 -23.53
N SER A 672 -6.13 11.92 -24.33
CA SER A 672 -7.49 11.39 -24.46
C SER A 672 -7.98 10.84 -23.13
N GLN A 673 -9.29 10.94 -22.88
CA GLN A 673 -9.90 10.46 -21.63
C GLN A 673 -9.55 9.00 -21.33
N ARG A 674 -9.43 8.14 -22.35
CA ARG A 674 -9.06 6.72 -22.17
C ARG A 674 -7.65 6.55 -21.60
N LEU A 675 -6.69 7.33 -22.11
CA LEU A 675 -5.30 7.29 -21.63
C LEU A 675 -5.19 7.85 -20.21
N GLU A 676 -5.94 8.90 -19.90
CA GLU A 676 -6.00 9.44 -18.53
C GLU A 676 -6.58 8.45 -17.53
N VAL A 677 -7.61 7.68 -17.91
CA VAL A 677 -8.17 6.61 -17.05
C VAL A 677 -7.14 5.52 -16.78
N ILE A 678 -6.42 5.07 -17.82
CA ILE A 678 -5.35 4.07 -17.68
C ILE A 678 -4.24 4.61 -16.78
N TRP A 679 -3.87 5.88 -16.95
CA TRP A 679 -2.87 6.56 -16.13
C TRP A 679 -3.26 6.59 -14.65
N ILE A 680 -4.48 7.04 -14.34
CA ILE A 680 -4.98 7.10 -12.95
C ILE A 680 -5.06 5.69 -12.35
N TRP A 681 -5.54 4.70 -13.11
CA TRP A 681 -5.61 3.31 -12.65
C TRP A 681 -4.23 2.71 -12.39
N GLY A 682 -3.24 3.00 -13.24
CA GLY A 682 -1.85 2.58 -13.03
C GLY A 682 -1.31 3.05 -11.68
N TRP A 683 -1.51 4.32 -11.34
CA TRP A 683 -1.09 4.87 -10.04
C TRP A 683 -1.90 4.35 -8.86
N SER A 684 -3.18 4.01 -9.07
CA SER A 684 -4.01 3.30 -8.09
C SER A 684 -3.45 1.91 -7.77
N VAL A 685 -3.08 1.14 -8.80
CA VAL A 685 -2.45 -0.19 -8.64
C VAL A 685 -1.11 -0.07 -7.92
N VAL A 686 -0.26 0.89 -8.29
CA VAL A 686 1.02 1.15 -7.59
C VAL A 686 0.80 1.37 -6.09
N GLY A 687 -0.24 2.12 -5.69
CA GLY A 687 -0.60 2.33 -4.29
C GLY A 687 -0.90 1.02 -3.54
N GLY A 688 -1.69 0.13 -4.14
CA GLY A 688 -1.99 -1.17 -3.54
C GLY A 688 -0.80 -2.12 -3.50
N LEU A 689 0.02 -2.15 -4.57
CA LEU A 689 1.24 -2.98 -4.63
C LEU A 689 2.28 -2.56 -3.58
N LEU A 690 2.43 -1.26 -3.34
CA LEU A 690 3.38 -0.71 -2.37
C LEU A 690 3.04 -1.17 -0.95
N VAL A 691 1.76 -1.17 -0.60
CA VAL A 691 1.28 -1.71 0.68
C VAL A 691 1.49 -3.22 0.75
N TRP A 692 1.13 -3.94 -0.31
CA TRP A 692 1.31 -5.40 -0.37
C TRP A 692 2.77 -5.85 -0.18
N ARG A 693 3.75 -5.07 -0.65
CA ARG A 693 5.17 -5.38 -0.49
C ARG A 693 5.72 -5.01 0.90
N SER A 694 5.11 -4.05 1.58
CA SER A 694 5.70 -3.38 2.75
C SER A 694 5.20 -3.96 4.07
N HIS A 695 6.12 -4.44 4.90
CA HIS A 695 5.80 -5.02 6.22
C HIS A 695 5.98 -4.02 7.38
N SER A 696 6.62 -2.87 7.13
CA SER A 696 6.89 -1.80 8.10
C SER A 696 6.21 -0.50 7.69
N LEU A 697 5.58 0.20 8.65
CA LEU A 697 4.92 1.49 8.42
C LEU A 697 5.89 2.59 8.02
N LEU A 698 7.09 2.59 8.60
CA LEU A 698 8.08 3.60 8.29
C LEU A 698 8.55 3.44 6.84
N ASN A 699 8.85 2.21 6.41
CA ASN A 699 9.23 1.92 5.03
C ASN A 699 8.09 2.24 4.06
N LEU A 700 6.84 1.95 4.44
CA LEU A 700 5.66 2.32 3.68
C LEU A 700 5.56 3.84 3.49
N ALA A 701 5.75 4.62 4.55
CA ALA A 701 5.68 6.07 4.50
C ALA A 701 6.79 6.65 3.61
N ILE A 702 8.03 6.20 3.77
CA ILE A 702 9.17 6.63 2.95
C ILE A 702 8.92 6.28 1.48
N ALA A 703 8.55 5.03 1.19
CA ALA A 703 8.27 4.59 -0.17
C ALA A 703 7.10 5.37 -0.80
N SER A 704 6.08 5.72 -0.02
CA SER A 704 4.94 6.53 -0.49
C SER A 704 5.35 7.95 -0.86
N ILE A 705 6.20 8.60 -0.04
CA ILE A 705 6.74 9.93 -0.33
C ILE A 705 7.59 9.90 -1.60
N MET A 706 8.49 8.92 -1.72
CA MET A 706 9.32 8.75 -2.91
C MET A 706 8.47 8.55 -4.17
N THR A 707 7.44 7.70 -4.08
CA THR A 707 6.53 7.42 -5.19
C THR A 707 5.72 8.65 -5.61
N ALA A 708 5.23 9.44 -4.65
CA ALA A 708 4.56 10.71 -4.93
C ALA A 708 5.51 11.73 -5.59
N GLY A 709 6.79 11.76 -5.18
CA GLY A 709 7.84 12.53 -5.84
C GLY A 709 8.08 12.09 -7.28
N VAL A 710 8.13 10.78 -7.55
CA VAL A 710 8.26 10.22 -8.91
C VAL A 710 7.06 10.60 -9.77
N LEU A 711 5.83 10.43 -9.27
CA LEU A 711 4.61 10.84 -9.97
C LEU A 711 4.68 12.32 -10.38
N SER A 712 5.01 13.20 -9.43
CA SER A 712 5.12 14.64 -9.66
C SER A 712 6.21 14.98 -10.67
N GLY A 713 7.38 14.32 -10.57
CA GLY A 713 8.50 14.49 -11.50
C GLY A 713 8.17 14.03 -12.92
N VAL A 714 7.48 12.89 -13.08
CA VAL A 714 7.05 12.41 -14.40
C VAL A 714 6.02 13.37 -15.01
N CYS A 715 5.03 13.84 -14.24
CA CYS A 715 4.08 14.85 -14.70
C CYS A 715 4.79 16.14 -15.15
N PHE A 716 5.81 16.59 -14.42
CA PHE A 716 6.60 17.77 -14.78
C PHE A 716 7.40 17.57 -16.09
N ILE A 717 8.04 16.41 -16.26
CA ILE A 717 8.78 16.08 -17.49
C ILE A 717 7.83 16.03 -18.69
N LEU A 718 6.66 15.39 -18.55
CA LEU A 718 5.66 15.34 -19.60
C LEU A 718 5.15 16.75 -19.95
N LEU A 719 4.93 17.62 -18.96
CA LEU A 719 4.53 19.01 -19.20
C LEU A 719 5.59 19.76 -20.03
N MET A 720 6.87 19.59 -19.71
CA MET A 720 7.99 20.16 -20.48
C MET A 720 8.03 19.67 -21.93
N GLN A 721 7.54 18.46 -22.19
CA GLN A 721 7.39 17.88 -23.52
C GLN A 721 6.10 18.28 -24.25
N GLY A 722 5.25 19.10 -23.63
CA GLY A 722 3.97 19.53 -24.21
C GLY A 722 2.76 18.69 -23.81
N SER A 723 2.88 17.76 -22.87
CA SER A 723 1.78 16.89 -22.42
C SER A 723 1.37 17.21 -20.98
N TRP A 724 0.16 17.73 -20.80
CA TRP A 724 -0.43 17.92 -19.48
C TRP A 724 -1.24 16.67 -19.09
N VAL A 725 -0.81 16.00 -18.01
CA VAL A 725 -1.41 14.77 -17.48
C VAL A 725 -1.97 14.98 -16.06
N PRO A 726 -2.99 14.19 -15.64
CA PRO A 726 -3.71 14.44 -14.39
C PRO A 726 -2.89 14.03 -13.15
N LEU A 727 -2.19 14.99 -12.54
CA LEU A 727 -1.42 14.78 -11.31
C LEU A 727 -2.32 14.52 -10.09
N VAL A 728 -3.29 15.40 -9.83
CA VAL A 728 -4.12 15.35 -8.61
C VAL A 728 -4.99 14.09 -8.54
N PRO A 729 -5.74 13.70 -9.59
CA PRO A 729 -6.51 12.47 -9.58
C PRO A 729 -5.65 11.22 -9.37
N SER A 730 -4.45 11.18 -9.97
CA SER A 730 -3.52 10.06 -9.82
C SER A 730 -2.97 9.95 -8.40
N ALA A 731 -2.61 11.07 -7.78
CA ALA A 731 -2.16 11.10 -6.39
C ALA A 731 -3.28 10.68 -5.42
N LEU A 732 -4.52 11.15 -5.63
CA LEU A 732 -5.67 10.74 -4.84
C LEU A 732 -5.95 9.23 -4.97
N ALA A 733 -5.92 8.69 -6.18
CA ALA A 733 -6.14 7.28 -6.42
C ALA A 733 -5.05 6.42 -5.76
N PHE A 734 -3.78 6.85 -5.84
CA PHE A 734 -2.65 6.23 -5.16
C PHE A 734 -2.85 6.19 -3.63
N ILE A 735 -3.11 7.34 -3.00
CA ILE A 735 -3.26 7.46 -1.53
C ILE A 735 -4.47 6.66 -1.05
N ALA A 736 -5.62 6.80 -1.72
CA ALA A 736 -6.85 6.13 -1.31
C ALA A 736 -6.76 4.61 -1.43
N THR A 737 -6.14 4.10 -2.51
CA THR A 737 -5.93 2.65 -2.68
C THR A 737 -4.97 2.11 -1.63
N ALA A 738 -3.84 2.80 -1.39
CA ALA A 738 -2.90 2.42 -0.34
C ALA A 738 -3.58 2.39 1.04
N GLY A 739 -4.37 3.42 1.39
CA GLY A 739 -5.10 3.48 2.64
C GLY A 739 -6.08 2.33 2.84
N ILE A 740 -6.91 2.04 1.84
CA ILE A 740 -7.91 0.95 1.92
C ILE A 740 -7.23 -0.40 2.02
N VAL A 741 -6.22 -0.68 1.18
CA VAL A 741 -5.50 -1.96 1.22
C VAL A 741 -4.80 -2.15 2.57
N LEU A 742 -4.21 -1.09 3.15
CA LEU A 742 -3.57 -1.15 4.46
C LEU A 742 -4.57 -1.49 5.57
N VAL A 743 -5.75 -0.87 5.55
CA VAL A 743 -6.84 -1.16 6.49
C VAL A 743 -7.31 -2.60 6.34
N CYS A 744 -7.60 -3.04 5.11
CA CYS A 744 -8.05 -4.40 4.84
C CYS A 744 -7.02 -5.48 5.21
N GLN A 745 -5.72 -5.19 5.13
CA GLN A 745 -4.66 -6.13 5.53
C GLN A 745 -4.45 -6.22 7.05
N ARG A 746 -4.88 -5.21 7.82
CA ARG A 746 -4.65 -5.14 9.27
C ARG A 746 -5.85 -5.51 10.12
N ILE A 747 -7.06 -5.34 9.59
CA ILE A 747 -8.27 -5.71 10.33
C ILE A 747 -8.49 -7.21 10.18
N ASN A 748 -8.65 -7.89 11.33
CA ASN A 748 -9.05 -9.30 11.36
C ASN A 748 -10.38 -9.49 10.61
N PRO A 749 -10.53 -10.54 9.77
CA PRO A 749 -11.78 -10.81 9.04
C PRO A 749 -13.02 -10.86 9.96
N GLY A 750 -12.85 -11.31 11.21
CA GLY A 750 -13.90 -11.36 12.23
C GLY A 750 -14.38 -9.99 12.72
N ASP A 751 -13.55 -8.94 12.63
CA ASP A 751 -13.90 -7.59 13.06
C ASP A 751 -14.55 -6.79 11.93
N ILE A 752 -14.12 -7.01 10.68
CA ILE A 752 -14.85 -6.50 9.50
C ILE A 752 -16.26 -7.07 9.47
N ARG A 753 -16.42 -8.38 9.73
CA ARG A 753 -17.75 -9.02 9.78
C ARG A 753 -18.62 -8.44 10.89
N ARG A 754 -18.06 -8.17 12.09
CA ARG A 754 -18.78 -7.52 13.19
C ARG A 754 -19.18 -6.08 12.88
N LEU A 755 -18.30 -5.28 12.27
CA LEU A 755 -18.59 -3.90 11.85
C LEU A 755 -19.64 -3.83 10.73
N PHE A 756 -19.55 -4.73 9.74
CA PHE A 756 -20.56 -4.79 8.68
C PHE A 756 -21.91 -5.28 9.22
N HIS A 757 -21.89 -6.27 10.13
CA HIS A 757 -23.12 -6.79 10.73
C HIS A 757 -23.78 -5.78 11.66
N SER A 758 -23.01 -5.05 12.48
CA SER A 758 -23.56 -3.98 13.33
C SER A 758 -24.14 -2.84 12.51
N TYR A 759 -23.42 -2.35 11.50
CA TYR A 759 -23.85 -1.18 10.71
C TYR A 759 -25.01 -1.48 9.76
N VAL A 760 -25.04 -2.68 9.17
CA VAL A 760 -26.13 -3.09 8.26
C VAL A 760 -27.37 -3.49 9.04
N LEU A 761 -27.27 -4.23 10.15
CA LEU A 761 -28.46 -4.56 10.96
C LEU A 761 -29.08 -3.34 11.60
N GLU A 762 -28.28 -2.39 12.08
CA GLU A 762 -28.79 -1.16 12.69
C GLU A 762 -29.53 -0.28 11.65
N LYS A 763 -29.02 -0.19 10.41
CA LYS A 763 -29.70 0.54 9.33
C LYS A 763 -30.89 -0.20 8.73
N VAL A 764 -30.84 -1.52 8.64
CA VAL A 764 -31.98 -2.34 8.20
C VAL A 764 -33.10 -2.31 9.25
N ALA A 765 -32.77 -2.38 10.54
CA ALA A 765 -33.75 -2.25 11.63
C ALA A 765 -34.40 -0.87 11.68
N LEU A 766 -33.65 0.21 11.41
CA LEU A 766 -34.19 1.57 11.29
C LEU A 766 -35.09 1.76 10.07
N TRP A 767 -34.90 0.95 9.01
CA TRP A 767 -35.73 1.00 7.80
C TRP A 767 -37.02 0.17 7.98
N THR A 768 -36.94 -1.00 8.61
CA THR A 768 -38.12 -1.85 8.91
C THR A 768 -39.03 -1.29 9.99
N ASN A 769 -38.55 -0.39 10.86
CA ASN A 769 -39.39 0.32 11.84
C ASN A 769 -40.03 1.62 11.29
N ARG A 770 -39.82 1.95 10.01
CA ARG A 770 -40.43 3.12 9.34
C ARG A 770 -41.41 2.73 8.21
N THR A 771 -41.68 1.44 8.04
CA THR A 771 -42.75 0.86 7.22
C THR A 771 -43.73 0.16 8.12
#